data_AF-A0A7K0J1F2-F1
#
_entry.id   AF-A0A7K0J1F2-F1
#
_cell.length_a   1.000
_cell.length_b   1.000
_cell.length_c   1.000
_cell.angle_alpha   90.00
_cell.angle_beta   90.00
_cell.angle_gamma   90.00
#
_symmetry.space_group_name_H-M   'P 1'
#
loop_
_entity.id
_entity.type
_entity.pdbx_description
1 polymer ?
#
loop_
_entity_poly.entity_id
_entity_poly.type
_entity_poly.pdbx_seq_one_letter_code
_entity_poly.pdbx_strand_id
1 'polypeptide(L)'
;MKWMTKAKMMSALAFVILNGIILCAPGLADSAISSSSKIALSSIESISTSGEGDSTELVIKLSSPATYTSYKTTAPLRLVIDLSQTTTGTITAPIIINKGNFKTVTVSRFDTDAGVLTRIDVELVKDSEAILTAMPAVPGELRLTFPSSLSGSTTIDSSSETVAPKKMVEAPPLSDIQPVTQVPAEVVKPKLTSIKTVNNSIVMELDAPVVDFKTFRLSKPERYVIDLMDVQSALTTRLLPLNSAGVASARIGLYPDKVRVVLDAVNGAFPEANAAKNESGVVITLNPKTVDDNTNTKLTATHSTEPPKTAANSGNAPHAVTKPAGPLEAKIDDLKVTNYAQTDNVNSPATVQMIDFQVVDGLSRVSVKIKGKIIADQPIKTPGFITLTVKNAILPKNLQRSLDAKSFISPVLRVTPLMVVGKTGTDTKIRIAMRTTAQFEMRQESDMLFVDIKNPAGLTADKLEIDAFDSGSKVALQAVPNSREDELLSAQEPPPVISEHRHGYKGRKVTLEFADAEVRKIFQLLSEVSNKNFVLGDDVTGTISLKLVNVPWDQALDIILETKGLDKREDGNIILIKGKGKFKTQAEEEQEIKKALTKAIELKTETFSINYADITTIASQFNGLKSDRGTISQDARTNKVIVKDIPQILNEMRKLLVQLDVPEKQVMIEARIVEASSSFTRNLGVNWGVHYRDGSASFLGINSLDTGFGGLTSAPPTSGTGSSAGGNMGISFGTLSSNIQLDMRLNAAASAGMIKIVSTPKVATLNNKTAKITQGQQIPYTSSTSDKVETKFIEAALSLEVTPHINANGTIGMKIDAKNDSPGQTTSGSTAPSINKKQAITEMLLRDGETTVIGGIYVDSDNTSDEGVPYLMDIPLLGKLFKTNNKTKTKTELLIFITPRILGSI
;
A
#
# COMPACT_ATOMS: atom_id res chain seq x y z
N MET A 1 42.41 -49.55 62.91
CA MET A 1 41.08 -49.32 63.54
C MET A 1 40.83 -47.83 63.86
N LYS A 2 40.93 -46.92 62.86
CA LYS A 2 40.69 -45.46 63.05
C LYS A 2 40.01 -44.81 61.81
N TRP A 3 39.12 -45.54 61.13
CA TRP A 3 38.49 -45.08 59.87
C TRP A 3 36.95 -45.04 59.87
N MET A 4 36.27 -45.52 60.92
CA MET A 4 34.81 -45.49 61.02
C MET A 4 34.25 -44.25 61.76
N THR A 5 35.10 -43.49 62.45
CA THR A 5 34.65 -42.35 63.30
C THR A 5 34.41 -41.04 62.53
N LYS A 6 34.95 -40.86 61.31
CA LYS A 6 34.69 -39.63 60.51
C LYS A 6 33.35 -39.66 59.76
N ALA A 7 32.80 -40.84 59.46
CA ALA A 7 31.54 -40.97 58.72
C ALA A 7 30.31 -40.41 59.48
N LYS A 8 30.31 -40.47 60.82
CA LYS A 8 29.17 -40.00 61.63
C LYS A 8 29.01 -38.47 61.69
N MET A 9 30.06 -37.69 61.40
CA MET A 9 29.98 -36.22 61.47
C MET A 9 29.35 -35.61 60.21
N MET A 10 29.63 -36.16 59.01
CA MET A 10 29.01 -35.71 57.75
C MET A 10 27.51 -36.04 57.67
N SER A 11 27.05 -37.12 58.30
CA SER A 11 25.61 -37.47 58.33
C SER A 11 24.78 -36.56 59.25
N ALA A 12 25.41 -35.85 60.20
CA ALA A 12 24.69 -35.03 61.19
C ALA A 12 24.19 -33.71 60.59
N LEU A 13 25.00 -33.05 59.75
CA LEU A 13 24.64 -31.76 59.15
C LEU A 13 23.52 -31.91 58.10
N ALA A 14 23.44 -33.05 57.42
CA ALA A 14 22.43 -33.34 56.41
C ALA A 14 21.01 -33.51 56.99
N PHE A 15 20.86 -33.85 58.27
CA PHE A 15 19.56 -34.15 58.89
C PHE A 15 18.83 -32.92 59.46
N VAL A 16 19.58 -31.85 59.75
CA VAL A 16 19.03 -30.59 60.31
C VAL A 16 18.34 -29.75 59.22
N ILE A 17 18.86 -29.76 57.99
CA ILE A 17 18.37 -28.92 56.88
C ILE A 17 17.03 -29.44 56.30
N LEU A 18 16.68 -30.72 56.51
CA LEU A 18 15.50 -31.35 55.91
C LEU A 18 14.22 -31.31 56.78
N ASN A 19 14.30 -30.90 58.05
CA ASN A 19 13.16 -30.85 58.98
C ASN A 19 12.84 -29.42 59.50
N GLY A 20 13.28 -28.38 58.77
CA GLY A 20 13.03 -26.98 59.12
C GLY A 20 11.72 -26.38 58.60
N ILE A 21 10.88 -27.17 57.91
CA ILE A 21 9.66 -26.69 57.25
C ILE A 21 8.52 -27.71 57.48
N ILE A 22 7.63 -27.42 58.43
CA ILE A 22 6.22 -27.86 58.62
C ILE A 22 5.88 -27.78 60.13
N LEU A 23 5.21 -26.68 60.51
CA LEU A 23 4.35 -26.39 61.70
C LEU A 23 4.62 -24.98 62.26
N CYS A 24 3.76 -24.02 61.90
CA CYS A 24 3.18 -23.08 62.88
C CYS A 24 1.99 -22.31 62.28
N ALA A 25 0.79 -22.65 62.74
CA ALA A 25 -0.48 -21.93 62.57
C ALA A 25 -1.47 -22.52 63.59
N PRO A 26 -2.54 -21.79 64.03
CA PRO A 26 -2.98 -20.46 63.62
C PRO A 26 -2.88 -19.43 64.78
N GLY A 27 -3.48 -18.24 64.63
CA GLY A 27 -4.06 -17.55 65.80
C GLY A 27 -3.52 -16.19 66.23
N LEU A 28 -3.12 -15.31 65.29
CA LEU A 28 -3.24 -13.86 65.51
C LEU A 28 -3.91 -13.22 64.30
N ALA A 29 -5.14 -12.73 64.51
CA ALA A 29 -5.83 -11.82 63.62
C ALA A 29 -5.74 -10.40 64.20
N ASP A 30 -5.91 -9.42 63.32
CA ASP A 30 -5.74 -7.97 63.54
C ASP A 30 -4.31 -7.46 63.85
N SER A 31 -4.09 -6.23 63.37
CA SER A 31 -2.86 -5.42 63.45
C SER A 31 -1.69 -5.76 62.51
N ALA A 32 -1.20 -4.70 61.83
CA ALA A 32 0.08 -4.61 61.10
C ALA A 32 0.29 -5.46 59.82
N ILE A 33 -0.43 -5.12 58.73
CA ILE A 33 0.01 -5.40 57.34
C ILE A 33 0.17 -4.09 56.56
N SER A 34 1.36 -3.49 56.57
CA SER A 34 1.67 -2.32 55.71
C SER A 34 3.17 -1.98 55.60
N SER A 35 3.85 -2.45 54.55
CA SER A 35 5.09 -1.81 54.03
C SER A 35 5.58 -2.37 52.67
N SER A 36 4.68 -2.81 51.78
CA SER A 36 5.06 -2.86 50.36
C SER A 36 5.24 -1.43 49.86
N SER A 37 6.38 -1.11 49.25
CA SER A 37 6.63 0.20 48.65
C SER A 37 5.83 0.33 47.35
N LYS A 38 4.53 0.60 47.48
CA LYS A 38 3.70 1.06 46.36
C LYS A 38 4.41 2.22 45.68
N ILE A 39 4.43 2.22 44.35
CA ILE A 39 4.64 3.45 43.59
C ILE A 39 3.54 4.42 44.04
N ALA A 40 3.94 5.56 44.60
CA ALA A 40 3.02 6.58 45.06
C ALA A 40 2.38 7.24 43.82
N LEU A 41 1.21 6.72 43.43
CA LEU A 41 0.37 7.30 42.39
C LEU A 41 0.11 8.77 42.73
N SER A 42 0.35 9.66 41.78
CA SER A 42 0.02 11.08 41.96
C SER A 42 -1.50 11.23 42.10
N SER A 43 -1.96 12.29 42.76
CA SER A 43 -3.38 12.63 42.88
C SER A 43 -3.59 14.10 42.56
N ILE A 44 -4.61 14.40 41.77
CA ILE A 44 -5.01 15.79 41.52
C ILE A 44 -5.63 16.35 42.81
N GLU A 45 -5.01 17.37 43.39
CA GLU A 45 -5.44 18.00 44.64
C GLU A 45 -6.47 19.10 44.37
N SER A 46 -6.24 19.90 43.33
CA SER A 46 -7.15 20.97 42.90
C SER A 46 -6.93 21.36 41.44
N ILE A 47 -8.00 21.88 40.83
CA ILE A 47 -7.98 22.56 39.53
C ILE A 47 -8.64 23.92 39.77
N SER A 48 -7.96 25.01 39.46
CA SER A 48 -8.47 26.37 39.65
C SER A 48 -7.97 27.32 38.57
N THR A 49 -8.69 28.42 38.32
CA THR A 49 -8.23 29.50 37.44
C THR A 49 -7.63 30.66 38.22
N SER A 50 -6.50 31.16 37.74
CA SER A 50 -5.84 32.38 38.22
C SER A 50 -5.89 33.47 37.15
N GLY A 51 -5.73 34.74 37.53
CA GLY A 51 -5.81 35.87 36.60
C GLY A 51 -7.23 36.34 36.26
N GLU A 52 -7.33 37.36 35.41
CA GLU A 52 -8.57 38.06 35.09
C GLU A 52 -8.50 38.68 33.68
N GLY A 53 -9.61 38.64 32.94
CA GLY A 53 -9.61 38.99 31.51
C GLY A 53 -8.82 37.97 30.66
N ASP A 54 -8.15 38.47 29.62
CA ASP A 54 -7.47 37.65 28.62
C ASP A 54 -6.19 36.94 29.12
N SER A 55 -5.73 37.24 30.34
CA SER A 55 -4.59 36.58 31.00
C SER A 55 -5.00 35.44 31.96
N THR A 56 -6.20 34.87 31.79
CA THR A 56 -6.68 33.77 32.63
C THR A 56 -5.83 32.51 32.44
N GLU A 57 -5.16 32.06 33.50
CA GLU A 57 -4.43 30.79 33.57
C GLU A 57 -5.31 29.69 34.20
N LEU A 58 -5.16 28.44 33.74
CA LEU A 58 -5.65 27.26 34.46
C LEU A 58 -4.48 26.59 35.20
N VAL A 59 -4.62 26.39 36.51
CA VAL A 59 -3.62 25.77 37.37
C VAL A 59 -4.15 24.42 37.86
N ILE A 60 -3.35 23.38 37.68
CA ILE A 60 -3.63 22.00 38.11
C ILE A 60 -2.55 21.62 39.13
N LYS A 61 -2.96 21.31 40.36
CA LYS A 61 -2.06 20.88 41.44
C LYS A 61 -2.08 19.36 41.59
N LEU A 62 -0.89 18.77 41.63
CA LEU A 62 -0.64 17.34 41.78
C LEU A 62 0.17 17.08 43.05
N SER A 63 -0.20 16.06 43.83
CA SER A 63 0.52 15.68 45.06
C SER A 63 1.94 15.13 44.82
N SER A 64 2.27 14.79 43.58
CA SER A 64 3.63 14.55 43.10
C SER A 64 3.76 14.85 41.60
N PRO A 65 4.94 15.23 41.08
CA PRO A 65 5.15 15.48 39.65
C PRO A 65 4.80 14.25 38.79
N ALA A 66 3.93 14.45 37.79
CA ALA A 66 3.50 13.41 36.86
C ALA A 66 3.89 13.74 35.42
N THR A 67 4.18 12.72 34.62
CA THR A 67 4.36 12.85 33.17
C THR A 67 3.02 12.99 32.46
N TYR A 68 2.94 13.97 31.57
CA TYR A 68 1.74 14.33 30.82
C TYR A 68 1.96 14.29 29.31
N THR A 69 0.89 14.07 28.55
CA THR A 69 0.80 14.40 27.13
C THR A 69 -0.45 15.25 26.89
N SER A 70 -0.48 16.03 25.81
CA SER A 70 -1.63 16.89 25.51
C SER A 70 -1.88 17.03 24.02
N TYR A 71 -3.15 17.06 23.62
CA TYR A 71 -3.56 17.23 22.23
C TYR A 71 -4.92 17.95 22.14
N LYS A 72 -5.22 18.55 20.99
CA LYS A 72 -6.41 19.38 20.78
C LYS A 72 -7.36 18.73 19.79
N THR A 73 -8.66 18.78 20.06
CA THR A 73 -9.74 18.36 19.16
C THR A 73 -10.52 19.57 18.69
N THR A 74 -11.00 19.57 17.44
CA THR A 74 -11.72 20.70 16.83
C THR A 74 -13.25 20.52 16.81
N ALA A 75 -13.75 19.30 16.93
CA ALA A 75 -15.18 18.99 16.93
C ALA A 75 -15.52 17.86 17.94
N PRO A 76 -15.93 18.19 19.18
CA PRO A 76 -16.00 19.52 19.79
C PRO A 76 -14.60 20.12 20.06
N LEU A 77 -14.54 21.44 20.24
CA LEU A 77 -13.32 22.17 20.55
C LEU A 77 -12.87 21.90 22.00
N ARG A 78 -11.84 21.08 22.18
CA ARG A 78 -11.28 20.72 23.49
C ARG A 78 -9.77 20.61 23.45
N LEU A 79 -9.13 20.86 24.57
CA LEU A 79 -7.74 20.52 24.85
C LEU A 79 -7.74 19.37 25.86
N VAL A 80 -7.18 18.23 25.46
CA VAL A 80 -7.11 17.00 26.26
C VAL A 80 -5.71 16.89 26.85
N ILE A 81 -5.62 16.58 28.15
CA ILE A 81 -4.37 16.35 28.86
C ILE A 81 -4.43 14.96 29.52
N ASP A 82 -3.53 14.07 29.14
CA ASP A 82 -3.43 12.70 29.65
C ASP A 82 -2.28 12.60 30.66
N LEU A 83 -2.61 12.34 31.93
CA LEU A 83 -1.68 12.21 33.06
C LEU A 83 -1.47 10.73 33.40
N SER A 84 -0.22 10.25 33.31
CA SER A 84 0.10 8.84 33.61
C SER A 84 0.42 8.60 35.09
N GLN A 85 0.09 7.40 35.59
CA GLN A 85 0.18 6.98 37.00
C GLN A 85 -0.43 8.00 37.99
N THR A 86 -1.48 8.68 37.55
CA THR A 86 -2.19 9.74 38.29
C THR A 86 -3.63 9.32 38.55
N THR A 87 -4.14 9.67 39.73
CA THR A 87 -5.50 9.40 40.19
C THR A 87 -6.31 10.69 40.34
N THR A 88 -7.63 10.59 40.26
CA THR A 88 -8.57 11.73 40.24
C THR A 88 -8.74 12.45 41.58
N GLY A 89 -8.08 12.00 42.65
CA GLY A 89 -8.19 12.60 43.98
C GLY A 89 -9.64 12.69 44.46
N THR A 90 -10.01 13.84 45.03
CA THR A 90 -11.37 14.15 45.52
C THR A 90 -12.27 14.78 44.43
N ILE A 91 -11.75 15.00 43.21
CA ILE A 91 -12.45 15.76 42.17
C ILE A 91 -13.56 14.90 41.55
N THR A 92 -14.81 15.38 41.65
CA THR A 92 -16.01 14.65 41.23
C THR A 92 -16.84 15.49 40.26
N ALA A 93 -17.09 14.94 39.07
CA ALA A 93 -17.94 15.53 38.01
C ALA A 93 -17.39 16.86 37.41
N PRO A 94 -18.01 17.45 36.37
CA PRO A 94 -17.37 18.50 35.58
C PRO A 94 -17.37 19.86 36.28
N ILE A 95 -16.21 20.50 36.30
CA ILE A 95 -16.01 21.85 36.82
C ILE A 95 -16.39 22.84 35.71
N ILE A 96 -17.45 23.61 35.92
CA ILE A 96 -17.83 24.72 35.03
C ILE A 96 -17.00 25.93 35.44
N ILE A 97 -16.24 26.50 34.49
CA ILE A 97 -15.28 27.59 34.75
C ILE A 97 -15.77 28.90 34.16
N ASN A 98 -16.24 28.91 32.92
CA ASN A 98 -16.76 30.09 32.20
C ASN A 98 -15.92 31.37 32.36
N LYS A 99 -14.58 31.26 32.34
CA LYS A 99 -13.64 32.38 32.54
C LYS A 99 -12.49 32.32 31.54
N GLY A 100 -12.15 33.47 30.95
CA GLY A 100 -11.19 33.54 29.84
C GLY A 100 -11.64 32.68 28.66
N ASN A 101 -10.75 31.83 28.15
CA ASN A 101 -11.09 30.86 27.09
C ASN A 101 -11.63 29.51 27.63
N PHE A 102 -11.78 29.35 28.95
CA PHE A 102 -12.17 28.08 29.57
C PHE A 102 -13.67 28.01 29.85
N LYS A 103 -14.32 26.97 29.31
CA LYS A 103 -15.76 26.72 29.49
C LYS A 103 -16.01 25.66 30.57
N THR A 104 -15.60 24.41 30.30
CA THR A 104 -15.86 23.25 31.15
C THR A 104 -14.57 22.42 31.30
N VAL A 105 -14.27 21.91 32.49
CA VAL A 105 -13.21 20.92 32.70
C VAL A 105 -13.81 19.62 33.22
N THR A 106 -13.61 18.52 32.48
CA THR A 106 -14.05 17.18 32.87
C THR A 106 -12.84 16.31 33.15
N VAL A 107 -12.80 15.67 34.32
CA VAL A 107 -11.74 14.71 34.68
C VAL A 107 -12.31 13.29 34.55
N SER A 108 -11.58 12.39 33.91
CA SER A 108 -11.96 10.99 33.71
C SER A 108 -10.79 10.05 33.98
N ARG A 109 -11.07 8.92 34.65
CA ARG A 109 -10.09 7.88 34.99
C ARG A 109 -10.21 6.71 34.03
N PHE A 110 -9.07 6.20 33.58
CA PHE A 110 -8.94 4.95 32.84
C PHE A 110 -7.93 4.05 33.55
N ASP A 111 -8.40 2.96 34.13
CA ASP A 111 -7.52 1.89 34.61
C ASP A 111 -7.13 1.00 33.41
N THR A 112 -5.83 0.82 33.20
CA THR A 112 -5.27 0.09 32.05
C THR A 112 -4.26 -0.96 32.52
N ASP A 113 -3.95 -1.94 31.68
CA ASP A 113 -2.94 -2.98 31.98
C ASP A 113 -1.53 -2.42 32.22
N ALA A 114 -1.27 -1.17 31.81
CA ALA A 114 -0.01 -0.44 32.04
C ALA A 114 -0.04 0.49 33.27
N GLY A 115 -1.18 0.60 33.97
CA GLY A 115 -1.38 1.47 35.13
C GLY A 115 -2.56 2.42 34.99
N VAL A 116 -2.63 3.41 35.89
CA VAL A 116 -3.75 4.36 35.95
C VAL A 116 -3.45 5.57 35.06
N LEU A 117 -4.38 5.89 34.16
CA LEU A 117 -4.38 7.13 33.38
C LEU A 117 -5.51 8.04 33.87
N THR A 118 -5.22 9.32 34.09
CA THR A 118 -6.25 10.34 34.32
C THR A 118 -6.24 11.36 33.18
N ARG A 119 -7.36 11.47 32.48
CA ARG A 119 -7.59 12.42 31.39
C ARG A 119 -8.34 13.65 31.88
N ILE A 120 -7.86 14.82 31.51
CA ILE A 120 -8.51 16.10 31.73
C ILE A 120 -8.94 16.67 30.37
N ASP A 121 -10.24 16.68 30.11
CA ASP A 121 -10.88 17.31 28.95
C ASP A 121 -11.21 18.77 29.29
N VAL A 122 -10.49 19.73 28.72
CA VAL A 122 -10.74 21.17 28.84
C VAL A 122 -11.50 21.67 27.61
N GLU A 123 -12.78 22.02 27.76
CA GLU A 123 -13.60 22.61 26.70
C GLU A 123 -13.27 24.11 26.55
N LEU A 124 -12.99 24.54 25.31
CA LEU A 124 -12.57 25.90 24.98
C LEU A 124 -13.68 26.69 24.27
N VAL A 125 -13.68 28.02 24.43
CA VAL A 125 -14.66 28.91 23.80
C VAL A 125 -14.23 29.36 22.39
N LYS A 126 -12.92 29.54 22.18
CA LYS A 126 -12.28 30.01 20.94
C LYS A 126 -11.04 29.18 20.64
N ASP A 127 -10.67 29.11 19.36
CA ASP A 127 -9.51 28.38 18.89
C ASP A 127 -8.22 29.21 19.10
N SER A 128 -7.42 28.89 20.13
CA SER A 128 -6.13 29.52 20.42
C SER A 128 -5.07 28.53 20.89
N GLU A 129 -3.79 28.83 20.67
CA GLU A 129 -2.67 27.97 21.09
C GLU A 129 -2.41 28.09 22.60
N ALA A 130 -2.53 26.97 23.32
CA ALA A 130 -2.28 26.90 24.75
C ALA A 130 -0.83 26.47 25.02
N ILE A 131 -0.15 27.17 25.92
CA ILE A 131 1.18 26.80 26.42
C ILE A 131 0.98 26.04 27.74
N LEU A 132 1.51 24.82 27.81
CA LEU A 132 1.52 23.97 29.00
C LEU A 132 2.90 24.02 29.66
N THR A 133 2.98 24.71 30.80
CA THR A 133 4.23 24.92 31.55
C THR A 133 4.19 24.14 32.86
N ALA A 134 5.07 23.15 33.00
CA ALA A 134 5.40 22.55 34.29
C ALA A 134 6.39 23.45 35.03
N MET A 135 6.08 23.87 36.26
CA MET A 135 6.93 24.83 37.00
C MET A 135 8.09 24.12 37.72
N PRO A 136 9.38 24.45 37.43
CA PRO A 136 10.51 23.89 38.17
C PRO A 136 10.58 24.36 39.63
N ALA A 137 9.98 25.53 39.93
CA ALA A 137 10.00 26.16 41.24
C ALA A 137 8.95 25.61 42.23
N VAL A 138 7.92 24.88 41.75
CA VAL A 138 6.88 24.28 42.58
C VAL A 138 6.59 22.86 42.03
N PRO A 139 7.25 21.82 42.54
CA PRO A 139 7.13 20.46 42.01
C PRO A 139 5.71 19.91 42.25
N GLY A 140 4.90 19.87 41.20
CA GLY A 140 3.50 19.43 41.25
C GLY A 140 2.51 20.40 40.57
N GLU A 141 2.91 21.63 40.22
CA GLU A 141 2.04 22.55 39.46
C GLU A 141 2.24 22.42 37.94
N LEU A 142 1.13 22.14 37.24
CA LEU A 142 0.99 22.33 35.79
C LEU A 142 0.15 23.60 35.54
N ARG A 143 0.65 24.49 34.69
CA ARG A 143 -0.07 25.71 34.26
C ARG A 143 -0.39 25.68 32.78
N LEU A 144 -1.53 26.24 32.44
CA LEU A 144 -2.03 26.37 31.09
C LEU A 144 -2.39 27.82 30.81
N THR A 145 -1.61 28.45 29.93
CA THR A 145 -1.63 29.90 29.69
C THR A 145 -1.74 30.17 28.19
N PHE A 146 -2.51 31.19 27.82
CA PHE A 146 -2.59 31.68 26.44
C PHE A 146 -1.75 32.96 26.31
N PRO A 147 -0.90 33.09 25.27
CA PRO A 147 -0.12 34.31 25.07
C PRO A 147 -1.01 35.47 24.59
N SER A 148 -1.30 36.41 25.49
CA SER A 148 -1.94 37.69 25.15
C SER A 148 -1.00 38.56 24.31
N SER A 149 -1.49 39.11 23.20
CA SER A 149 -0.68 39.94 22.30
C SER A 149 -0.26 41.28 22.93
N LEU A 150 1.02 41.64 22.76
CA LEU A 150 1.66 42.94 23.05
C LEU A 150 1.88 43.31 24.53
N SER A 151 3.10 43.09 25.04
CA SER A 151 4.05 44.14 25.48
C SER A 151 5.29 43.53 26.15
N GLY A 152 6.45 44.20 26.08
CA GLY A 152 7.67 43.82 26.82
C GLY A 152 8.96 43.91 26.01
N SER A 153 9.64 45.06 26.06
CA SER A 153 10.97 45.26 25.47
C SER A 153 12.09 45.01 26.48
N THR A 154 13.21 44.41 26.06
CA THR A 154 14.52 44.60 26.69
C THR A 154 15.60 44.60 25.60
N THR A 155 16.56 45.50 25.74
CA THR A 155 17.56 45.91 24.74
C THR A 155 18.85 45.10 24.79
N ILE A 156 19.53 44.96 23.64
CA ILE A 156 20.99 45.01 23.53
C ILE A 156 21.36 45.92 22.35
N ASP A 157 22.39 46.75 22.54
CA ASP A 157 23.10 47.60 21.56
C ASP A 157 23.64 46.83 20.34
N SER A 158 24.09 47.42 19.21
CA SER A 158 24.00 48.74 18.57
C SER A 158 24.39 48.49 17.07
N SER A 159 24.35 49.38 16.08
CA SER A 159 24.60 50.83 16.02
C SER A 159 23.95 51.46 14.75
N SER A 160 24.08 52.78 14.59
CA SER A 160 23.39 53.57 13.56
C SER A 160 24.23 53.91 12.32
N GLU A 161 23.60 53.96 11.15
CA GLU A 161 23.98 54.88 10.06
C GLU A 161 22.71 55.47 9.38
N THR A 162 22.85 56.56 8.61
CA THR A 162 21.83 57.64 8.63
C THR A 162 21.57 58.28 7.24
N VAL A 163 20.43 59.01 7.08
CA VAL A 163 20.07 59.95 5.97
C VAL A 163 19.58 59.26 4.67
N ALA A 164 18.48 59.64 3.99
CA ALA A 164 17.33 60.53 4.26
C ALA A 164 16.12 60.20 3.32
N PRO A 165 14.88 60.65 3.61
CA PRO A 165 13.67 60.28 2.86
C PRO A 165 13.30 61.25 1.71
N LYS A 166 12.52 60.78 0.72
CA LYS A 166 11.88 61.66 -0.29
C LYS A 166 10.52 61.19 -0.81
N LYS A 167 9.46 61.65 -0.12
CA LYS A 167 8.13 62.11 -0.63
C LYS A 167 7.51 61.42 -1.87
N MET A 168 6.31 60.85 -1.68
CA MET A 168 5.27 60.77 -2.73
C MET A 168 3.99 61.47 -2.24
N VAL A 169 3.05 61.79 -3.15
CA VAL A 169 1.93 62.72 -2.92
C VAL A 169 0.57 62.03 -3.16
N GLU A 170 -0.44 62.55 -2.46
CA GLU A 170 -1.84 62.11 -2.35
C GLU A 170 -2.76 62.57 -3.49
N ALA A 171 -3.75 61.74 -3.85
CA ALA A 171 -5.10 62.07 -4.38
C ALA A 171 -5.84 60.79 -4.83
N PRO A 172 -7.17 60.79 -5.03
CA PRO A 172 -8.25 61.29 -4.16
C PRO A 172 -9.30 60.18 -3.86
N PRO A 173 -10.31 60.38 -2.98
CA PRO A 173 -11.31 59.36 -2.65
C PRO A 173 -12.46 59.26 -3.67
N LEU A 174 -13.13 58.08 -3.72
CA LEU A 174 -14.39 57.84 -4.43
C LEU A 174 -15.33 56.95 -3.60
N SER A 175 -16.63 57.08 -3.82
CA SER A 175 -17.69 56.78 -2.84
C SER A 175 -18.39 55.42 -3.01
N ASP A 176 -18.98 54.96 -1.90
CA ASP A 176 -20.18 54.13 -1.77
C ASP A 176 -20.65 53.29 -2.98
N ILE A 177 -20.26 52.01 -3.00
CA ILE A 177 -21.08 50.94 -3.59
C ILE A 177 -21.19 49.81 -2.56
N GLN A 178 -22.41 49.49 -2.14
CA GLN A 178 -22.67 48.38 -1.22
C GLN A 178 -22.48 47.03 -1.94
N PRO A 179 -21.65 46.10 -1.43
CA PRO A 179 -21.62 44.74 -1.93
C PRO A 179 -22.88 43.99 -1.44
N VAL A 180 -23.81 43.69 -2.36
CA VAL A 180 -24.95 42.81 -2.11
C VAL A 180 -24.47 41.35 -2.03
N THR A 181 -23.82 41.00 -0.92
CA THR A 181 -23.44 39.62 -0.61
C THR A 181 -24.62 38.92 0.07
N GLN A 182 -25.56 38.42 -0.73
CA GLN A 182 -26.46 37.37 -0.26
C GLN A 182 -25.61 36.12 0.00
N VAL A 183 -25.31 35.85 1.28
CA VAL A 183 -24.74 34.57 1.70
C VAL A 183 -25.77 33.48 1.37
N PRO A 184 -25.46 32.47 0.55
CA PRO A 184 -26.35 31.34 0.35
C PRO A 184 -26.60 30.65 1.69
N ALA A 185 -27.87 30.51 2.08
CA ALA A 185 -28.21 29.91 3.36
C ALA A 185 -27.62 28.50 3.46
N GLU A 186 -26.85 28.24 4.52
CA GLU A 186 -26.24 26.93 4.76
C GLU A 186 -27.34 25.87 4.85
N VAL A 187 -27.26 24.85 4.00
CA VAL A 187 -28.30 23.81 3.91
C VAL A 187 -28.20 22.89 5.13
N VAL A 188 -28.93 23.26 6.17
CA VAL A 188 -28.99 22.53 7.45
C VAL A 188 -29.46 21.10 7.20
N LYS A 189 -28.53 20.14 7.26
CA LYS A 189 -28.83 18.72 7.05
C LYS A 189 -29.63 18.16 8.23
N PRO A 190 -30.76 17.46 8.00
CA PRO A 190 -31.56 16.84 9.04
C PRO A 190 -30.76 15.83 9.87
N LYS A 191 -31.06 15.71 11.17
CA LYS A 191 -30.40 14.80 12.11
C LYS A 191 -31.37 13.73 12.58
N LEU A 192 -30.93 12.48 12.53
CA LEU A 192 -31.59 11.34 13.18
C LEU A 192 -31.45 11.49 14.70
N THR A 193 -32.56 11.78 15.38
CA THR A 193 -32.60 12.07 16.83
C THR A 193 -32.93 10.82 17.65
N SER A 194 -33.80 9.93 17.16
CA SER A 194 -34.09 8.67 17.84
C SER A 194 -34.51 7.53 16.91
N ILE A 195 -34.37 6.30 17.42
CA ILE A 195 -35.00 5.10 16.85
C ILE A 195 -35.77 4.43 17.99
N LYS A 196 -37.09 4.28 17.84
CA LYS A 196 -38.01 3.71 18.82
C LYS A 196 -38.84 2.59 18.19
N THR A 197 -39.45 1.72 19.00
CA THR A 197 -40.46 0.77 18.52
C THR A 197 -41.81 1.11 19.15
N VAL A 198 -42.85 1.24 18.32
CA VAL A 198 -44.22 1.60 18.70
C VAL A 198 -45.18 0.70 17.93
N ASN A 199 -46.04 -0.05 18.63
CA ASN A 199 -47.13 -0.84 18.05
C ASN A 199 -46.75 -1.61 16.76
N ASN A 200 -45.78 -2.53 16.88
CA ASN A 200 -45.24 -3.35 15.78
C ASN A 200 -44.57 -2.59 14.63
N SER A 201 -44.25 -1.30 14.82
CA SER A 201 -43.53 -0.47 13.86
C SER A 201 -42.25 0.12 14.46
N ILE A 202 -41.18 0.23 13.68
CA ILE A 202 -39.96 0.96 14.08
C ILE A 202 -40.07 2.39 13.56
N VAL A 203 -40.00 3.36 14.47
CA VAL A 203 -40.09 4.80 14.17
C VAL A 203 -38.69 5.40 14.28
N MET A 204 -38.25 6.05 13.20
CA MET A 204 -37.01 6.83 13.15
C MET A 204 -37.40 8.31 13.14
N GLU A 205 -37.08 9.01 14.22
CA GLU A 205 -37.38 10.43 14.42
C GLU A 205 -36.23 11.31 13.93
N LEU A 206 -36.56 12.40 13.25
CA LEU A 206 -35.61 13.41 12.78
C LEU A 206 -36.02 14.81 13.22
N ASP A 207 -35.08 15.74 13.28
CA ASP A 207 -35.34 17.16 13.58
C ASP A 207 -35.93 17.96 12.40
N ALA A 208 -35.85 17.43 11.17
CA ALA A 208 -36.45 17.97 9.96
C ALA A 208 -36.85 16.85 8.97
N PRO A 209 -37.84 17.07 8.08
CA PRO A 209 -38.41 16.03 7.22
C PRO A 209 -37.42 15.49 6.16
N VAL A 210 -37.50 14.18 5.89
CA VAL A 210 -36.55 13.47 5.02
C VAL A 210 -36.82 13.71 3.53
N VAL A 211 -35.79 14.16 2.80
CA VAL A 211 -35.84 14.39 1.35
C VAL A 211 -35.97 13.08 0.56
N ASP A 212 -35.07 12.11 0.76
CA ASP A 212 -35.11 10.79 0.10
C ASP A 212 -34.59 9.67 1.03
N PHE A 213 -35.10 8.45 0.87
CA PHE A 213 -34.59 7.26 1.56
C PHE A 213 -34.72 6.01 0.68
N LYS A 214 -33.80 5.07 0.82
CA LYS A 214 -33.76 3.83 0.03
C LYS A 214 -33.73 2.61 0.94
N THR A 215 -34.56 1.61 0.64
CA THR A 215 -34.62 0.34 1.40
C THR A 215 -34.27 -0.85 0.53
N PHE A 216 -33.53 -1.80 1.08
CA PHE A 216 -33.23 -3.09 0.44
C PHE A 216 -33.00 -4.19 1.48
N ARG A 217 -33.13 -5.45 1.05
CA ARG A 217 -32.87 -6.63 1.88
C ARG A 217 -31.54 -7.29 1.50
N LEU A 218 -30.80 -7.75 2.51
CA LEU A 218 -29.71 -8.72 2.37
C LEU A 218 -30.25 -10.09 2.79
N SER A 219 -29.74 -11.18 2.21
CA SER A 219 -30.31 -12.53 2.37
C SER A 219 -29.41 -13.55 3.09
N LYS A 220 -28.17 -13.20 3.44
CA LYS A 220 -27.20 -14.11 4.10
C LYS A 220 -26.27 -13.33 5.07
N PRO A 221 -26.62 -13.18 6.36
CA PRO A 221 -27.93 -13.45 6.99
C PRO A 221 -29.00 -12.45 6.52
N GLU A 222 -30.28 -12.71 6.83
CA GLU A 222 -31.33 -11.76 6.48
C GLU A 222 -31.26 -10.46 7.29
N ARG A 223 -31.30 -9.33 6.58
CA ARG A 223 -31.28 -7.98 7.14
C ARG A 223 -32.11 -7.04 6.30
N TYR A 224 -32.77 -6.09 6.94
CA TYR A 224 -33.41 -4.95 6.27
C TYR A 224 -32.54 -3.70 6.45
N VAL A 225 -32.19 -3.05 5.35
CA VAL A 225 -31.30 -1.90 5.33
C VAL A 225 -32.06 -0.67 4.85
N ILE A 226 -31.90 0.44 5.55
CA ILE A 226 -32.45 1.75 5.21
C ILE A 226 -31.28 2.74 5.08
N ASP A 227 -31.11 3.32 3.91
CA ASP A 227 -30.20 4.43 3.65
C ASP A 227 -31.01 5.74 3.66
N LEU A 228 -30.79 6.60 4.65
CA LEU A 228 -31.38 7.94 4.75
C LEU A 228 -30.45 8.96 4.06
N MET A 229 -30.87 9.54 2.93
CA MET A 229 -30.03 10.46 2.15
C MET A 229 -29.89 11.81 2.88
N ASP A 230 -28.69 12.40 2.85
CA ASP A 230 -28.36 13.71 3.42
C ASP A 230 -28.69 13.92 4.90
N VAL A 231 -28.90 12.83 5.64
CA VAL A 231 -29.14 12.83 7.10
C VAL A 231 -27.82 12.69 7.87
N GLN A 232 -27.68 13.43 8.97
CA GLN A 232 -26.65 13.26 10.01
C GLN A 232 -27.18 12.42 11.18
N SER A 233 -26.32 11.90 12.07
CA SER A 233 -26.75 11.17 13.27
C SER A 233 -26.48 11.96 14.54
N ALA A 234 -27.52 12.25 15.33
CA ALA A 234 -27.37 12.78 16.69
C ALA A 234 -27.24 11.68 17.76
N LEU A 235 -27.45 10.40 17.39
CA LEU A 235 -27.35 9.26 18.30
C LEU A 235 -25.91 8.91 18.68
N THR A 236 -25.62 8.89 19.99
CA THR A 236 -24.31 8.56 20.57
C THR A 236 -23.94 7.07 20.42
N THR A 237 -24.93 6.18 20.39
CA THR A 237 -24.74 4.72 20.32
C THR A 237 -24.92 4.20 18.90
N ARG A 238 -23.97 3.37 18.42
CA ARG A 238 -24.00 2.79 17.06
C ARG A 238 -24.70 1.42 16.95
N LEU A 239 -25.08 0.84 18.09
CA LEU A 239 -25.85 -0.40 18.20
C LEU A 239 -26.98 -0.14 19.20
N LEU A 240 -28.23 -0.35 18.77
CA LEU A 240 -29.42 -0.12 19.57
C LEU A 240 -30.22 -1.42 19.65
N PRO A 241 -30.35 -2.07 20.83
CA PRO A 241 -31.21 -3.24 20.98
C PRO A 241 -32.68 -2.81 20.87
N LEU A 242 -33.44 -3.45 19.99
CA LEU A 242 -34.86 -3.17 19.78
C LEU A 242 -35.75 -4.29 20.32
N ASN A 243 -35.28 -5.55 20.26
CA ASN A 243 -35.89 -6.74 20.87
C ASN A 243 -37.42 -6.86 20.69
N SER A 244 -37.94 -6.47 19.52
CA SER A 244 -39.38 -6.33 19.29
C SER A 244 -39.74 -6.59 17.84
N ALA A 245 -40.96 -7.09 17.60
CA ALA A 245 -41.52 -7.37 16.27
C ALA A 245 -40.58 -8.17 15.32
N GLY A 246 -39.77 -9.09 15.87
CA GLY A 246 -38.82 -9.91 15.12
C GLY A 246 -37.44 -9.29 14.86
N VAL A 247 -37.21 -8.04 15.27
CA VAL A 247 -35.93 -7.32 15.11
C VAL A 247 -35.15 -7.32 16.43
N ALA A 248 -33.90 -7.79 16.38
CA ALA A 248 -33.02 -7.85 17.54
C ALA A 248 -32.39 -6.48 17.84
N SER A 249 -31.74 -5.89 16.83
CA SER A 249 -31.03 -4.62 16.99
C SER A 249 -30.94 -3.84 15.69
N ALA A 250 -30.81 -2.51 15.83
CA ALA A 250 -30.43 -1.59 14.77
C ALA A 250 -28.94 -1.25 14.89
N ARG A 251 -28.19 -1.35 13.79
CA ARG A 251 -26.82 -0.82 13.67
C ARG A 251 -26.84 0.47 12.87
N ILE A 252 -26.11 1.48 13.31
CA ILE A 252 -26.03 2.79 12.67
C ILE A 252 -24.66 2.95 12.02
N GLY A 253 -24.62 2.93 10.69
CA GLY A 253 -23.46 3.23 9.86
C GLY A 253 -23.49 4.68 9.39
N LEU A 254 -22.40 5.41 9.64
CA LEU A 254 -22.25 6.82 9.28
C LEU A 254 -21.45 6.94 7.98
N TYR A 255 -21.98 7.67 7.00
CA TYR A 255 -21.33 8.00 5.74
C TYR A 255 -21.46 9.52 5.47
N PRO A 256 -20.63 10.14 4.62
CA PRO A 256 -20.67 11.59 4.38
C PRO A 256 -21.97 12.08 3.71
N ASP A 257 -22.60 11.19 2.95
CA ASP A 257 -23.81 11.39 2.13
C ASP A 257 -25.10 10.87 2.80
N LYS A 258 -25.00 10.08 3.87
CA LYS A 258 -26.15 9.36 4.46
C LYS A 258 -25.90 8.72 5.81
N VAL A 259 -27.00 8.46 6.54
CA VAL A 259 -27.03 7.49 7.63
C VAL A 259 -27.65 6.18 7.14
N ARG A 260 -26.94 5.07 7.35
CA ARG A 260 -27.43 3.71 7.08
C ARG A 260 -27.87 3.05 8.37
N VAL A 261 -29.14 2.70 8.47
CA VAL A 261 -29.69 1.86 9.55
C VAL A 261 -29.82 0.43 9.04
N VAL A 262 -29.22 -0.52 9.76
CA VAL A 262 -29.28 -1.96 9.46
C VAL A 262 -30.03 -2.68 10.57
N LEU A 263 -31.16 -3.30 10.26
CA LEU A 263 -31.95 -4.08 11.19
C LEU A 263 -31.57 -5.57 11.06
N ASP A 264 -31.12 -6.19 12.15
CA ASP A 264 -30.89 -7.64 12.24
C ASP A 264 -32.13 -8.37 12.78
N ALA A 265 -32.49 -9.50 12.18
CA ALA A 265 -33.54 -10.39 12.70
C ALA A 265 -33.11 -11.12 13.98
N VAL A 266 -34.06 -11.43 14.87
CA VAL A 266 -33.82 -12.25 16.08
C VAL A 266 -33.45 -13.70 15.71
N ASN A 267 -34.22 -14.32 14.81
CA ASN A 267 -34.09 -15.74 14.46
C ASN A 267 -33.58 -15.97 13.03
N GLY A 268 -32.82 -15.02 12.46
CA GLY A 268 -32.19 -15.14 11.15
C GLY A 268 -33.11 -15.00 9.92
N ALA A 269 -34.44 -15.02 10.10
CA ALA A 269 -35.45 -14.67 9.09
C ALA A 269 -36.12 -13.33 9.44
N PHE A 270 -36.27 -12.43 8.46
CA PHE A 270 -36.74 -11.06 8.67
C PHE A 270 -38.23 -10.89 8.27
N PRO A 271 -39.09 -10.27 9.09
CA PRO A 271 -40.52 -10.09 8.80
C PRO A 271 -40.78 -9.16 7.59
N GLU A 272 -42.03 -9.07 7.13
CA GLU A 272 -42.35 -8.21 5.99
C GLU A 272 -42.45 -6.74 6.38
N ALA A 273 -41.30 -6.07 6.31
CA ALA A 273 -41.15 -4.64 6.54
C ALA A 273 -41.51 -3.82 5.30
N ASN A 274 -42.39 -2.83 5.50
CA ASN A 274 -42.70 -1.73 4.59
C ASN A 274 -42.30 -0.41 5.25
N ALA A 275 -41.58 0.45 4.54
CA ALA A 275 -41.12 1.74 5.05
C ALA A 275 -41.85 2.90 4.36
N ALA A 276 -42.33 3.86 5.15
CA ALA A 276 -43.06 5.04 4.70
C ALA A 276 -42.52 6.31 5.38
N LYS A 277 -42.69 7.47 4.73
CA LYS A 277 -42.43 8.78 5.37
C LYS A 277 -43.55 9.10 6.37
N ASN A 278 -43.19 9.81 7.43
CA ASN A 278 -44.09 10.44 8.39
C ASN A 278 -43.63 11.89 8.61
N GLU A 279 -44.48 12.74 9.19
CA GLU A 279 -44.20 14.17 9.39
C GLU A 279 -42.89 14.42 10.18
N SER A 280 -42.55 13.53 11.10
CA SER A 280 -41.34 13.55 11.93
C SER A 280 -40.24 12.55 11.52
N GLY A 281 -40.32 11.91 10.35
CA GLY A 281 -39.26 11.04 9.85
C GLY A 281 -39.71 9.84 9.01
N VAL A 282 -39.29 8.63 9.42
CA VAL A 282 -39.57 7.37 8.67
C VAL A 282 -40.13 6.31 9.62
N VAL A 283 -41.23 5.69 9.22
CA VAL A 283 -41.89 4.60 9.95
C VAL A 283 -41.76 3.31 9.14
N ILE A 284 -41.31 2.24 9.80
CA ILE A 284 -41.17 0.90 9.23
C ILE A 284 -42.22 0.01 9.88
N THR A 285 -43.32 -0.25 9.19
CA THR A 285 -44.37 -1.17 9.64
C THR A 285 -43.90 -2.60 9.42
N LEU A 286 -43.88 -3.41 10.48
CA LEU A 286 -43.43 -4.80 10.42
C LEU A 286 -44.66 -5.70 10.40
N ASN A 287 -45.01 -6.22 9.23
CA ASN A 287 -46.08 -7.21 9.10
C ASN A 287 -45.50 -8.60 9.50
N PRO A 288 -45.98 -9.22 10.60
CA PRO A 288 -45.68 -10.62 10.85
C PRO A 288 -46.35 -11.45 9.74
N LYS A 289 -45.64 -12.45 9.20
CA LYS A 289 -46.34 -13.47 8.41
C LYS A 289 -47.29 -14.21 9.33
N THR A 290 -48.55 -14.32 8.91
CA THR A 290 -49.48 -15.28 9.48
C THR A 290 -48.90 -16.67 9.25
N VAL A 291 -48.41 -17.29 10.32
CA VAL A 291 -48.21 -18.73 10.37
C VAL A 291 -49.61 -19.31 10.56
N ASP A 292 -50.04 -20.17 9.63
CA ASP A 292 -51.32 -20.87 9.76
C ASP A 292 -51.38 -21.65 11.08
N ASP A 293 -52.60 -21.81 11.62
CA ASP A 293 -52.83 -22.54 12.86
C ASP A 293 -52.13 -23.91 12.87
N ASN A 294 -51.39 -24.20 13.94
CA ASN A 294 -51.77 -25.31 14.82
C ASN A 294 -50.99 -25.35 16.16
N THR A 295 -51.68 -25.85 17.18
CA THR A 295 -51.20 -26.27 18.51
C THR A 295 -50.64 -25.20 19.48
N ASN A 296 -51.52 -24.76 20.39
CA ASN A 296 -51.21 -24.08 21.65
C ASN A 296 -50.37 -24.95 22.61
N THR A 297 -49.35 -24.36 23.25
CA THR A 297 -49.18 -24.29 24.73
C THR A 297 -47.92 -23.48 25.07
N LYS A 298 -48.04 -22.22 25.49
CA LYS A 298 -48.30 -21.73 26.87
C LYS A 298 -47.10 -21.84 27.85
N LEU A 299 -46.33 -20.76 27.91
CA LEU A 299 -45.84 -20.06 29.12
C LEU A 299 -45.61 -20.87 30.41
N THR A 300 -44.35 -20.98 30.85
CA THR A 300 -43.89 -20.39 32.13
C THR A 300 -42.37 -20.12 32.08
N ALA A 301 -41.79 -19.52 33.13
CA ALA A 301 -40.45 -18.89 33.07
C ALA A 301 -39.57 -19.17 34.29
N THR A 302 -38.41 -18.51 34.32
CA THR A 302 -37.54 -18.14 35.48
C THR A 302 -36.52 -19.14 36.09
N HIS A 303 -35.40 -18.54 36.49
CA HIS A 303 -34.34 -18.95 37.45
C HIS A 303 -33.42 -20.18 37.20
N SER A 304 -32.24 -19.90 36.63
CA SER A 304 -30.93 -19.88 37.34
C SER A 304 -30.69 -20.83 38.53
N THR A 305 -29.71 -21.74 38.40
CA THR A 305 -28.56 -21.93 39.35
C THR A 305 -27.42 -22.79 38.76
N GLU A 306 -26.34 -22.92 39.54
CA GLU A 306 -25.01 -23.51 39.27
C GLU A 306 -24.92 -25.05 39.06
N PRO A 307 -23.72 -25.61 38.75
CA PRO A 307 -23.51 -27.02 38.36
C PRO A 307 -22.93 -27.86 39.54
N PRO A 308 -22.12 -28.94 39.35
CA PRO A 308 -22.14 -30.05 38.38
C PRO A 308 -22.32 -31.43 39.08
N LYS A 309 -22.59 -32.54 38.35
CA LYS A 309 -21.93 -33.86 38.57
C LYS A 309 -22.31 -35.01 37.62
N THR A 310 -21.40 -35.99 37.64
CA THR A 310 -21.41 -37.34 37.07
C THR A 310 -22.57 -38.24 37.53
N ALA A 311 -23.09 -39.11 36.66
CA ALA A 311 -23.07 -40.59 36.82
C ALA A 311 -23.81 -41.35 35.68
N ALA A 312 -23.24 -42.50 35.29
CA ALA A 312 -23.82 -43.81 34.90
C ALA A 312 -25.23 -43.99 34.27
N ASN A 313 -25.58 -45.12 33.62
CA ASN A 313 -24.87 -46.13 32.79
C ASN A 313 -25.94 -47.15 32.29
N SER A 314 -25.64 -47.92 31.22
CA SER A 314 -26.41 -49.08 30.72
C SER A 314 -27.82 -48.80 30.15
N GLY A 315 -28.28 -49.45 29.06
CA GLY A 315 -27.57 -50.36 28.14
C GLY A 315 -28.49 -51.44 27.56
N ASN A 316 -28.16 -51.97 26.36
CA ASN A 316 -28.45 -53.35 25.98
C ASN A 316 -27.72 -53.78 24.70
N ALA A 317 -27.36 -55.07 24.62
CA ALA A 317 -26.87 -55.81 23.46
C ALA A 317 -27.25 -57.30 23.64
N PRO A 318 -27.15 -58.15 22.60
CA PRO A 318 -26.26 -59.31 22.78
C PRO A 318 -25.50 -59.81 21.51
N HIS A 319 -24.56 -60.73 21.81
CA HIS A 319 -23.56 -61.52 21.07
C HIS A 319 -24.02 -62.26 19.76
N ALA A 320 -23.15 -62.92 18.94
CA ALA A 320 -21.92 -63.70 19.25
C ALA A 320 -20.91 -63.86 18.06
N VAL A 321 -19.55 -63.89 18.26
CA VAL A 321 -18.58 -65.04 18.47
C VAL A 321 -18.21 -65.82 17.17
N THR A 322 -16.94 -66.00 16.73
CA THR A 322 -15.87 -66.99 17.12
C THR A 322 -14.39 -66.62 16.73
N LYS A 323 -13.37 -67.45 17.08
CA LYS A 323 -11.89 -67.38 16.81
C LYS A 323 -11.28 -68.83 16.67
N PRO A 324 -10.10 -69.15 16.04
CA PRO A 324 -8.67 -68.73 16.31
C PRO A 324 -7.92 -68.28 15.01
N ALA A 325 -6.59 -68.03 14.83
CA ALA A 325 -5.29 -68.06 15.57
C ALA A 325 -4.29 -69.26 15.37
N GLY A 326 -3.02 -68.99 14.93
CA GLY A 326 -1.87 -69.94 14.83
C GLY A 326 -0.65 -69.47 13.95
N PRO A 327 0.64 -69.70 14.30
CA PRO A 327 1.85 -69.28 13.52
C PRO A 327 2.98 -70.34 13.25
N LEU A 328 4.11 -69.92 12.62
CA LEU A 328 5.38 -70.65 12.27
C LEU A 328 5.36 -71.45 10.93
N GLU A 329 6.46 -71.75 10.20
CA GLU A 329 7.94 -71.66 10.44
C GLU A 329 8.78 -71.33 9.15
N ALA A 330 10.09 -71.67 9.07
CA ALA A 330 11.14 -71.18 8.11
C ALA A 330 11.21 -71.95 6.74
N LYS A 331 12.14 -71.74 5.75
CA LYS A 331 13.60 -71.43 5.77
C LYS A 331 14.15 -71.09 4.33
N ILE A 332 14.66 -69.87 4.05
CA ILE A 332 16.08 -69.49 3.72
C ILE A 332 16.50 -69.37 2.22
N ASP A 333 17.52 -68.51 1.97
CA ASP A 333 18.33 -68.22 0.75
C ASP A 333 17.68 -67.54 -0.47
N ASP A 334 18.28 -66.51 -1.11
CA ASP A 334 19.36 -65.58 -0.73
C ASP A 334 19.30 -64.26 -1.57
N LEU A 335 20.26 -63.36 -1.40
CA LEU A 335 20.52 -62.08 -2.10
C LEU A 335 19.69 -60.85 -1.67
N LYS A 336 20.31 -60.04 -0.79
CA LYS A 336 20.00 -58.62 -0.54
C LYS A 336 20.43 -57.78 -1.78
N VAL A 337 19.91 -56.59 -2.08
CA VAL A 337 19.65 -55.44 -1.19
C VAL A 337 18.43 -54.62 -1.67
N THR A 338 17.53 -54.32 -0.72
CA THR A 338 16.37 -53.36 -0.76
C THR A 338 15.51 -53.29 -2.02
N ASN A 339 14.24 -53.68 -1.87
CA ASN A 339 13.14 -53.29 -2.77
C ASN A 339 12.04 -52.54 -1.99
N TYR A 340 11.13 -51.88 -2.71
CA TYR A 340 10.09 -50.99 -2.18
C TYR A 340 8.99 -51.71 -1.38
N ALA A 341 8.57 -51.12 -0.25
CA ALA A 341 7.20 -51.22 0.28
C ALA A 341 6.98 -50.25 1.48
N GLN A 342 6.83 -48.95 1.26
CA GLN A 342 6.10 -48.12 2.23
C GLN A 342 4.60 -48.21 1.93
N THR A 343 3.80 -48.53 2.93
CA THR A 343 2.34 -48.34 2.87
C THR A 343 2.05 -46.85 2.91
N ASP A 344 1.81 -46.24 1.75
CA ASP A 344 1.57 -44.81 1.63
C ASP A 344 0.39 -44.35 2.50
N ASN A 345 0.65 -43.36 3.36
CA ASN A 345 -0.40 -42.65 4.08
C ASN A 345 -1.19 -41.80 3.07
N VAL A 346 -2.39 -42.26 2.74
CA VAL A 346 -3.31 -41.58 1.83
C VAL A 346 -3.56 -40.15 2.33
N ASN A 347 -3.44 -39.19 1.41
CA ASN A 347 -3.71 -37.76 1.59
C ASN A 347 -2.61 -36.90 2.27
N SER A 348 -1.33 -37.23 2.08
CA SER A 348 -0.27 -36.21 2.16
C SER A 348 -0.28 -35.33 0.89
N PRO A 349 -0.26 -33.99 0.99
CA PRO A 349 -0.31 -33.09 -0.17
C PRO A 349 1.00 -33.15 -0.98
N ALA A 350 0.89 -33.09 -2.31
CA ALA A 350 2.06 -33.04 -3.19
C ALA A 350 2.79 -31.69 -3.04
N THR A 351 4.09 -31.64 -3.34
CA THR A 351 4.88 -30.40 -3.29
C THR A 351 5.55 -30.12 -4.63
N VAL A 352 5.32 -28.93 -5.18
CA VAL A 352 6.03 -28.49 -6.39
C VAL A 352 7.48 -28.17 -6.01
N GLN A 353 8.44 -28.82 -6.67
CA GLN A 353 9.88 -28.66 -6.42
C GLN A 353 10.57 -27.72 -7.42
N MET A 354 10.04 -27.63 -8.64
CA MET A 354 10.61 -26.83 -9.71
C MET A 354 9.50 -26.40 -10.68
N ILE A 355 9.59 -25.16 -11.16
CA ILE A 355 8.87 -24.69 -12.33
C ILE A 355 9.93 -24.01 -13.19
N ASP A 356 10.05 -24.46 -14.44
CA ASP A 356 11.07 -24.03 -15.37
C ASP A 356 10.47 -23.79 -16.77
N PHE A 357 11.15 -23.00 -17.59
CA PHE A 357 10.73 -22.64 -18.94
C PHE A 357 11.90 -22.66 -19.91
N GLN A 358 11.78 -23.48 -20.95
CA GLN A 358 12.80 -23.68 -21.98
C GLN A 358 12.16 -23.68 -23.38
N VAL A 359 12.91 -23.22 -24.38
CA VAL A 359 12.53 -23.35 -25.79
C VAL A 359 13.47 -24.37 -26.43
N VAL A 360 12.91 -25.47 -26.93
CA VAL A 360 13.64 -26.62 -27.47
C VAL A 360 12.95 -27.05 -28.76
N ASP A 361 13.70 -27.20 -29.86
CA ASP A 361 13.20 -27.67 -31.16
C ASP A 361 11.95 -26.93 -31.70
N GLY A 362 11.84 -25.62 -31.41
CA GLY A 362 10.68 -24.79 -31.80
C GLY A 362 9.42 -25.00 -30.93
N LEU A 363 9.53 -25.77 -29.84
CA LEU A 363 8.51 -25.94 -28.82
C LEU A 363 8.88 -25.11 -27.58
N SER A 364 7.91 -24.36 -27.06
CA SER A 364 8.01 -23.64 -25.80
C SER A 364 7.48 -24.53 -24.67
N ARG A 365 8.40 -25.10 -23.88
CA ARG A 365 8.13 -26.14 -22.88
C ARG A 365 8.14 -25.55 -21.47
N VAL A 366 6.97 -25.55 -20.81
CA VAL A 366 6.88 -25.32 -19.36
C VAL A 366 7.07 -26.66 -18.66
N SER A 367 8.07 -26.75 -17.78
CA SER A 367 8.44 -27.98 -17.07
C SER A 367 8.13 -27.83 -15.58
N VAL A 368 7.37 -28.75 -14.99
CA VAL A 368 6.93 -28.69 -13.59
C VAL A 368 7.28 -29.99 -12.88
N LYS A 369 8.17 -29.92 -11.88
CA LYS A 369 8.57 -31.09 -11.08
C LYS A 369 7.80 -31.15 -9.77
N ILE A 370 7.20 -32.29 -9.46
CA ILE A 370 6.25 -32.47 -8.35
C ILE A 370 6.67 -33.69 -7.52
N LYS A 371 6.96 -33.47 -6.24
CA LYS A 371 7.20 -34.56 -5.28
C LYS A 371 5.88 -34.99 -4.65
N GLY A 372 5.46 -36.23 -4.94
CA GLY A 372 4.22 -36.83 -4.46
C GLY A 372 3.33 -37.30 -5.61
N LYS A 373 2.13 -37.80 -5.28
CA LYS A 373 1.17 -38.26 -6.30
C LYS A 373 0.65 -37.08 -7.13
N ILE A 374 1.02 -37.03 -8.40
CA ILE A 374 0.52 -36.00 -9.34
C ILE A 374 -0.97 -36.25 -9.61
N ILE A 375 -1.78 -35.22 -9.37
CA ILE A 375 -3.19 -35.16 -9.78
C ILE A 375 -3.37 -33.82 -10.49
N ALA A 376 -3.37 -33.82 -11.82
CA ALA A 376 -3.46 -32.61 -12.64
C ALA A 376 -4.69 -32.67 -13.56
N ASP A 377 -5.39 -31.55 -13.67
CA ASP A 377 -6.44 -31.35 -14.67
C ASP A 377 -5.83 -30.94 -16.01
N GLN A 378 -6.49 -31.30 -17.11
CA GLN A 378 -6.12 -30.87 -18.46
C GLN A 378 -6.06 -29.33 -18.56
N PRO A 379 -5.10 -28.72 -19.28
CA PRO A 379 -4.88 -27.28 -19.21
C PRO A 379 -6.00 -26.53 -19.94
N ILE A 380 -6.66 -25.62 -19.22
CA ILE A 380 -7.82 -24.87 -19.76
C ILE A 380 -7.31 -23.67 -20.55
N LYS A 381 -7.65 -23.60 -21.84
CA LYS A 381 -7.38 -22.45 -22.71
C LYS A 381 -8.46 -21.38 -22.53
N THR A 382 -8.01 -20.18 -22.18
CA THR A 382 -8.80 -18.96 -21.98
C THR A 382 -8.22 -17.88 -22.91
N PRO A 383 -8.97 -16.87 -23.37
CA PRO A 383 -8.38 -15.75 -24.12
C PRO A 383 -7.15 -15.15 -23.40
N GLY A 384 -5.99 -15.16 -24.07
CA GLY A 384 -4.70 -14.71 -23.52
C GLY A 384 -3.98 -15.65 -22.54
N PHE A 385 -4.57 -16.77 -22.09
CA PHE A 385 -3.98 -17.61 -21.03
C PHE A 385 -4.24 -19.12 -21.19
N ILE A 386 -3.24 -19.95 -20.89
CA ILE A 386 -3.41 -21.38 -20.62
C ILE A 386 -3.30 -21.58 -19.10
N THR A 387 -4.27 -22.26 -18.48
CA THR A 387 -4.27 -22.52 -17.03
C THR A 387 -4.23 -24.01 -16.74
N LEU A 388 -3.06 -24.48 -16.29
CA LEU A 388 -2.88 -25.81 -15.70
C LEU A 388 -3.30 -25.77 -14.23
N THR A 389 -4.03 -26.78 -13.74
CA THR A 389 -4.39 -26.93 -12.32
C THR A 389 -3.88 -28.25 -11.78
N VAL A 390 -3.02 -28.20 -10.76
CA VAL A 390 -2.56 -29.37 -10.00
C VAL A 390 -3.28 -29.38 -8.65
N LYS A 391 -4.04 -30.45 -8.39
CA LYS A 391 -4.89 -30.61 -7.21
C LYS A 391 -4.10 -31.11 -6.00
N ASN A 392 -4.48 -30.63 -4.82
CA ASN A 392 -3.84 -30.99 -3.54
C ASN A 392 -2.30 -30.85 -3.57
N ALA A 393 -1.82 -29.76 -4.15
CA ALA A 393 -0.41 -29.47 -4.38
C ALA A 393 -0.01 -28.13 -3.77
N ILE A 394 1.02 -28.15 -2.93
CA ILE A 394 1.62 -26.99 -2.26
C ILE A 394 2.72 -26.39 -3.14
N LEU A 395 2.68 -25.07 -3.30
CA LEU A 395 3.67 -24.25 -3.99
C LEU A 395 4.56 -23.49 -2.97
N PRO A 396 5.83 -23.91 -2.78
CA PRO A 396 6.79 -23.23 -1.91
C PRO A 396 7.02 -21.75 -2.27
N LYS A 397 7.28 -20.90 -1.27
CA LYS A 397 7.41 -19.43 -1.46
C LYS A 397 8.44 -19.01 -2.52
N ASN A 398 9.56 -19.73 -2.64
CA ASN A 398 10.58 -19.47 -3.65
C ASN A 398 10.09 -19.73 -5.10
N LEU A 399 9.05 -20.52 -5.29
CA LEU A 399 8.43 -20.81 -6.59
C LEU A 399 7.14 -20.00 -6.85
N GLN A 400 6.79 -19.04 -5.98
CA GLN A 400 5.65 -18.14 -6.19
C GLN A 400 5.98 -16.93 -7.09
N ARG A 401 7.25 -16.74 -7.45
CA ARG A 401 7.69 -15.72 -8.41
C ARG A 401 7.31 -16.16 -9.83
N SER A 402 6.75 -15.25 -10.62
CA SER A 402 6.49 -15.50 -12.04
C SER A 402 7.79 -15.53 -12.86
N LEU A 403 7.95 -16.52 -13.73
CA LEU A 403 9.03 -16.57 -14.72
C LEU A 403 8.63 -15.67 -15.89
N ASP A 404 9.45 -14.66 -16.21
CA ASP A 404 9.26 -13.83 -17.42
C ASP A 404 9.87 -14.56 -18.63
N ALA A 405 9.08 -14.72 -19.69
CA ALA A 405 9.48 -15.42 -20.91
C ALA A 405 9.69 -14.46 -22.09
N LYS A 406 9.52 -13.14 -21.91
CA LYS A 406 9.55 -12.13 -22.98
C LYS A 406 10.79 -12.18 -23.87
N SER A 407 11.95 -12.49 -23.30
CA SER A 407 13.25 -12.50 -23.97
C SER A 407 13.49 -13.73 -24.84
N PHE A 408 12.61 -14.74 -24.76
CA PHE A 408 12.65 -15.92 -25.62
C PHE A 408 11.76 -15.73 -26.84
N ILE A 409 12.17 -16.27 -27.99
CA ILE A 409 11.34 -16.32 -29.20
C ILE A 409 10.25 -17.38 -29.00
N SER A 410 9.19 -16.99 -28.29
CA SER A 410 8.14 -17.87 -27.77
C SER A 410 6.76 -17.20 -27.83
N PRO A 411 5.67 -17.96 -28.07
CA PRO A 411 4.31 -17.46 -27.88
C PRO A 411 3.95 -17.28 -26.39
N VAL A 412 4.81 -17.67 -25.44
CA VAL A 412 4.63 -17.44 -24.00
C VAL A 412 5.18 -16.07 -23.61
N LEU A 413 4.38 -15.30 -22.88
CA LEU A 413 4.77 -14.01 -22.29
C LEU A 413 5.35 -14.19 -20.88
N ARG A 414 4.67 -14.97 -20.02
CA ARG A 414 5.02 -15.13 -18.60
C ARG A 414 4.36 -16.36 -18.00
N VAL A 415 5.10 -17.16 -17.22
CA VAL A 415 4.53 -18.27 -16.42
C VAL A 415 4.28 -17.76 -15.00
N THR A 416 3.03 -17.77 -14.55
CA THR A 416 2.61 -17.23 -13.25
C THR A 416 1.99 -18.34 -12.38
N PRO A 417 2.73 -18.95 -11.45
CA PRO A 417 2.21 -19.96 -10.54
C PRO A 417 1.49 -19.32 -9.34
N LEU A 418 0.35 -19.88 -8.96
CA LEU A 418 -0.59 -19.33 -7.99
C LEU A 418 -1.13 -20.45 -7.08
N MET A 419 -1.04 -20.28 -5.76
CA MET A 419 -1.69 -21.16 -4.80
C MET A 419 -3.15 -20.72 -4.60
N VAL A 420 -4.09 -21.66 -4.62
CA VAL A 420 -5.52 -21.42 -4.40
C VAL A 420 -6.01 -22.39 -3.32
N VAL A 421 -6.38 -21.85 -2.15
CA VAL A 421 -6.95 -22.64 -1.06
C VAL A 421 -8.46 -22.82 -1.32
N GLY A 422 -8.87 -24.07 -1.59
CA GLY A 422 -10.25 -24.45 -1.83
C GLY A 422 -10.89 -25.13 -0.61
N LYS A 423 -12.19 -25.47 -0.73
CA LYS A 423 -12.93 -26.21 0.32
C LYS A 423 -12.45 -27.66 0.52
N THR A 424 -11.69 -28.19 -0.42
CA THR A 424 -11.29 -29.61 -0.52
C THR A 424 -9.78 -29.83 -0.46
N GLY A 425 -8.99 -28.77 -0.27
CA GLY A 425 -7.52 -28.83 -0.29
C GLY A 425 -6.89 -27.55 -0.83
N THR A 426 -5.57 -27.55 -0.92
CA THR A 426 -4.77 -26.48 -1.52
C THR A 426 -4.36 -26.89 -2.92
N ASP A 427 -4.80 -26.17 -3.94
CA ASP A 427 -4.46 -26.44 -5.34
C ASP A 427 -3.41 -25.43 -5.84
N THR A 428 -2.53 -25.88 -6.73
CA THR A 428 -1.57 -25.01 -7.43
C THR A 428 -2.01 -24.82 -8.88
N LYS A 429 -2.29 -23.57 -9.26
CA LYS A 429 -2.65 -23.19 -10.64
C LYS A 429 -1.48 -22.48 -11.31
N ILE A 430 -1.08 -22.97 -12.47
CA ILE A 430 0.01 -22.40 -13.27
C ILE A 430 -0.62 -21.70 -14.48
N ARG A 431 -0.66 -20.37 -14.42
CA ARG A 431 -1.24 -19.50 -15.46
C ARG A 431 -0.14 -19.03 -16.40
N ILE A 432 -0.11 -19.63 -17.58
CA ILE A 432 0.78 -19.30 -18.68
C ILE A 432 0.12 -18.18 -19.49
N ALA A 433 0.68 -16.97 -19.45
CA ALA A 433 0.23 -15.84 -20.26
C ALA A 433 0.81 -15.96 -21.68
N MET A 434 -0.01 -15.71 -22.69
CA MET A 434 0.33 -15.91 -24.10
C MET A 434 0.46 -14.57 -24.84
N ARG A 435 1.53 -14.41 -25.62
CA ARG A 435 1.68 -13.36 -26.64
C ARG A 435 0.75 -13.59 -27.83
N THR A 436 0.53 -14.85 -28.22
CA THR A 436 -0.30 -15.22 -29.38
C THR A 436 -0.94 -16.60 -29.22
N THR A 437 -1.96 -16.89 -30.02
CA THR A 437 -2.83 -18.07 -29.87
C THR A 437 -2.19 -19.31 -30.49
N ALA A 438 -1.42 -20.06 -29.69
CA ALA A 438 -0.77 -21.31 -30.08
C ALA A 438 -1.64 -22.57 -29.85
N GLN A 439 -1.22 -23.69 -30.44
CA GLN A 439 -1.59 -25.05 -30.03
C GLN A 439 -0.67 -25.52 -28.89
N PHE A 440 -1.15 -26.40 -28.02
CA PHE A 440 -0.38 -26.95 -26.89
C PHE A 440 -0.78 -28.39 -26.59
N GLU A 441 0.14 -29.15 -26.02
CA GLU A 441 -0.06 -30.52 -25.55
C GLU A 441 0.45 -30.68 -24.11
N MET A 442 -0.11 -31.62 -23.37
CA MET A 442 0.27 -31.95 -21.99
C MET A 442 0.88 -33.36 -21.97
N ARG A 443 2.13 -33.49 -21.54
CA ARG A 443 2.83 -34.77 -21.40
C ARG A 443 3.31 -34.95 -19.96
N GLN A 444 3.04 -36.10 -19.36
CA GLN A 444 3.44 -36.39 -17.97
C GLN A 444 4.40 -37.58 -17.96
N GLU A 445 5.56 -37.39 -17.33
CA GLU A 445 6.64 -38.37 -17.25
C GLU A 445 7.09 -38.50 -15.79
N SER A 446 6.68 -39.58 -15.12
CA SER A 446 7.00 -39.88 -13.72
C SER A 446 6.67 -38.74 -12.73
N ASP A 447 7.69 -37.99 -12.27
CA ASP A 447 7.58 -36.87 -11.32
C ASP A 447 7.59 -35.48 -11.99
N MET A 448 7.59 -35.45 -13.32
CA MET A 448 7.58 -34.23 -14.13
C MET A 448 6.35 -34.13 -15.03
N LEU A 449 5.89 -32.90 -15.20
CA LEU A 449 4.77 -32.53 -16.04
C LEU A 449 5.20 -31.44 -17.02
N PHE A 450 5.01 -31.69 -18.31
CA PHE A 450 5.38 -30.81 -19.40
C PHE A 450 4.12 -30.26 -20.09
N VAL A 451 4.10 -28.95 -20.32
CA VAL A 451 3.16 -28.30 -21.24
C VAL A 451 3.98 -27.79 -22.42
N ASP A 452 3.88 -28.51 -23.54
CA ASP A 452 4.60 -28.24 -24.78
C ASP A 452 3.73 -27.37 -25.69
N ILE A 453 4.16 -26.14 -25.94
CA ILE A 453 3.42 -25.13 -26.72
C ILE A 453 4.11 -24.93 -28.06
N LYS A 454 3.40 -25.14 -29.16
CA LYS A 454 3.97 -25.07 -30.52
C LYS A 454 4.13 -23.61 -30.96
N ASN A 455 5.36 -23.19 -31.26
CA ASN A 455 5.61 -21.85 -31.78
C ASN A 455 4.95 -21.72 -33.17
N PRO A 456 4.18 -20.64 -33.44
CA PRO A 456 3.61 -20.42 -34.77
C PRO A 456 4.69 -19.99 -35.77
N ALA A 457 4.51 -20.34 -37.04
CA ALA A 457 5.44 -19.95 -38.10
C ALA A 457 5.48 -18.41 -38.28
N GLY A 458 6.69 -17.86 -38.41
CA GLY A 458 6.90 -16.41 -38.58
C GLY A 458 7.04 -15.60 -37.28
N LEU A 459 7.35 -16.26 -36.16
CA LEU A 459 7.74 -15.62 -34.90
C LEU A 459 9.25 -15.29 -34.92
N THR A 460 9.60 -14.02 -35.17
CA THR A 460 10.99 -13.50 -35.15
C THR A 460 11.17 -12.51 -33.99
N ALA A 461 12.43 -12.12 -33.70
CA ALA A 461 12.75 -11.22 -32.59
C ALA A 461 12.13 -9.83 -32.72
N ASP A 462 11.93 -9.36 -33.95
CA ASP A 462 11.52 -7.99 -34.31
C ASP A 462 10.02 -7.75 -34.14
N LYS A 463 9.27 -8.79 -33.76
CA LYS A 463 7.82 -8.76 -33.46
C LYS A 463 7.51 -8.92 -31.97
N LEU A 464 8.45 -8.59 -31.09
CA LEU A 464 8.28 -8.77 -29.63
C LEU A 464 7.60 -7.59 -28.92
N GLU A 465 7.26 -6.51 -29.61
CA GLU A 465 6.56 -5.34 -29.03
C GLU A 465 5.04 -5.39 -29.22
N ILE A 466 4.34 -5.29 -28.07
CA ILE A 466 2.94 -4.90 -27.84
C ILE A 466 1.85 -5.53 -28.72
N ASP A 467 0.96 -6.27 -28.05
CA ASP A 467 -0.46 -6.28 -28.40
C ASP A 467 -1.28 -6.24 -27.10
N ALA A 468 -2.26 -5.34 -27.00
CA ALA A 468 -3.11 -5.17 -25.84
C ALA A 468 -4.57 -5.40 -26.24
N PHE A 469 -5.31 -6.19 -25.43
CA PHE A 469 -6.70 -6.55 -25.74
C PHE A 469 -7.63 -5.32 -25.69
N ASP A 470 -7.92 -4.76 -26.87
CA ASP A 470 -9.15 -3.99 -27.09
C ASP A 470 -10.38 -4.93 -27.05
N SER A 471 -11.57 -4.36 -26.85
CA SER A 471 -12.84 -5.07 -26.78
C SER A 471 -14.00 -4.26 -27.39
N GLY A 472 -13.75 -3.63 -28.55
CA GLY A 472 -14.78 -3.05 -29.42
C GLY A 472 -15.01 -3.92 -30.67
N SER A 473 -16.21 -4.46 -30.85
CA SER A 473 -16.49 -5.40 -31.95
C SER A 473 -16.77 -4.70 -33.29
N LYS A 474 -16.03 -5.08 -34.35
CA LYS A 474 -16.60 -5.22 -35.71
C LYS A 474 -15.85 -6.23 -36.60
N VAL A 475 -16.63 -7.21 -37.04
CA VAL A 475 -16.35 -8.39 -37.87
C VAL A 475 -15.30 -8.22 -39.00
N ALA A 476 -14.20 -8.98 -38.85
CA ALA A 476 -13.43 -9.77 -39.83
C ALA A 476 -13.39 -9.41 -41.34
N LEU A 477 -12.16 -9.50 -41.90
CA LEU A 477 -11.81 -10.58 -42.85
C LEU A 477 -10.28 -10.82 -42.96
N GLN A 478 -9.91 -11.92 -43.64
CA GLN A 478 -8.57 -12.51 -43.81
C GLN A 478 -7.69 -11.74 -44.84
N ALA A 479 -6.34 -11.86 -44.91
CA ALA A 479 -5.32 -12.46 -44.04
C ALA A 479 -3.88 -11.94 -44.37
N VAL A 480 -2.93 -12.25 -43.46
CA VAL A 480 -1.44 -12.11 -43.53
C VAL A 480 -0.81 -12.71 -44.83
N PRO A 481 0.44 -12.38 -45.27
CA PRO A 481 1.61 -12.07 -44.42
C PRO A 481 2.71 -11.06 -44.90
N ASN A 482 3.56 -10.63 -43.93
CA ASN A 482 5.05 -10.42 -43.96
C ASN A 482 5.78 -9.63 -45.09
N SER A 483 6.98 -9.06 -44.89
CA SER A 483 7.73 -8.67 -43.67
C SER A 483 8.93 -7.74 -44.00
N ARG A 484 9.46 -7.09 -42.95
CA ARG A 484 10.78 -6.46 -42.79
C ARG A 484 11.95 -7.47 -42.97
N GLU A 485 13.23 -7.12 -43.15
CA GLU A 485 13.95 -5.85 -43.46
C GLU A 485 15.34 -6.17 -44.06
N ASP A 486 16.12 -5.12 -44.38
CA ASP A 486 17.56 -5.04 -44.67
C ASP A 486 18.17 -5.56 -45.99
N GLU A 487 18.98 -4.69 -46.60
CA GLU A 487 19.87 -4.94 -47.73
C GLU A 487 21.27 -5.41 -47.26
N LEU A 488 21.87 -6.37 -47.96
CA LEU A 488 23.33 -6.51 -48.02
C LEU A 488 23.76 -7.15 -49.35
N LEU A 489 24.88 -6.68 -49.90
CA LEU A 489 25.27 -6.88 -51.30
C LEU A 489 25.62 -8.35 -51.64
N SER A 490 25.02 -8.86 -52.71
CA SER A 490 25.66 -9.82 -53.64
C SER A 490 25.00 -9.73 -55.02
N ALA A 491 25.64 -10.28 -56.05
CA ALA A 491 25.27 -10.13 -57.45
C ALA A 491 24.68 -11.40 -58.09
N GLN A 492 24.29 -11.26 -59.36
CA GLN A 492 23.86 -12.27 -60.34
C GLN A 492 22.35 -12.56 -60.47
N GLU A 493 21.99 -12.90 -61.71
CA GLU A 493 20.67 -12.98 -62.39
C GLU A 493 19.69 -14.07 -61.88
N PRO A 494 18.41 -14.09 -62.31
CA PRO A 494 17.75 -13.27 -63.34
C PRO A 494 16.54 -12.45 -62.84
N PRO A 495 16.03 -11.48 -63.63
CA PRO A 495 14.75 -10.83 -63.34
C PRO A 495 13.58 -11.83 -63.36
N PRO A 496 12.57 -11.68 -62.48
CA PRO A 496 11.39 -12.54 -62.48
C PRO A 496 10.58 -12.37 -63.78
N VAL A 497 9.94 -13.45 -64.22
CA VAL A 497 9.12 -13.45 -65.44
C VAL A 497 8.03 -12.40 -65.34
N ILE A 498 8.12 -11.37 -66.18
CA ILE A 498 7.02 -10.43 -66.41
C ILE A 498 5.85 -11.26 -66.93
N SER A 499 4.79 -11.35 -66.14
CA SER A 499 3.51 -11.86 -66.61
C SER A 499 2.97 -10.88 -67.64
N GLU A 500 3.26 -11.17 -68.92
CA GLU A 500 2.80 -10.38 -70.05
C GLU A 500 1.32 -10.04 -69.88
N HIS A 501 1.04 -8.76 -69.66
CA HIS A 501 -0.32 -8.25 -69.76
C HIS A 501 -0.68 -8.25 -71.25
N ARG A 502 -1.03 -9.44 -71.74
CA ARG A 502 -1.66 -9.69 -73.04
C ARG A 502 -3.04 -9.07 -72.99
N HIS A 503 -3.07 -7.74 -73.09
CA HIS A 503 -4.24 -6.96 -73.43
C HIS A 503 -4.86 -7.66 -74.64
N GLY A 504 -6.04 -8.25 -74.43
CA GLY A 504 -6.72 -9.02 -75.44
C GLY A 504 -7.26 -8.07 -76.50
N TYR A 505 -6.40 -7.68 -77.44
CA TYR A 505 -6.68 -6.70 -78.47
C TYR A 505 -7.90 -7.13 -79.29
N LYS A 506 -8.94 -6.30 -79.24
CA LYS A 506 -10.29 -6.55 -79.79
C LYS A 506 -10.64 -5.57 -80.91
N GLY A 507 -9.74 -4.63 -81.22
CA GLY A 507 -9.92 -3.69 -82.31
C GLY A 507 -10.10 -4.39 -83.65
N ARG A 508 -10.89 -3.75 -84.54
CA ARG A 508 -10.95 -4.13 -85.96
C ARG A 508 -9.52 -4.18 -86.51
N LYS A 509 -9.15 -5.29 -87.15
CA LYS A 509 -7.83 -5.46 -87.75
C LYS A 509 -7.65 -4.52 -88.93
N VAL A 510 -6.49 -3.90 -89.02
CA VAL A 510 -6.07 -2.98 -90.08
C VAL A 510 -4.69 -3.36 -90.62
N THR A 511 -4.43 -2.91 -91.83
CA THR A 511 -3.09 -2.88 -92.42
C THR A 511 -2.76 -1.40 -92.65
N LEU A 512 -1.62 -0.96 -92.11
CA LEU A 512 -1.16 0.42 -92.11
C LEU A 512 0.29 0.42 -92.59
N GLU A 513 0.58 1.14 -93.67
CA GLU A 513 1.93 1.26 -94.22
C GLU A 513 2.24 2.73 -94.48
N PHE A 514 3.16 3.27 -93.68
CA PHE A 514 3.54 4.67 -93.68
C PHE A 514 5.07 4.81 -93.70
N ALA A 515 5.56 5.68 -94.57
CA ALA A 515 6.92 6.20 -94.53
C ALA A 515 6.85 7.69 -94.18
N ASP A 516 7.55 8.09 -93.13
CA ASP A 516 7.70 9.48 -92.64
C ASP A 516 6.38 10.26 -92.47
N ALA A 517 5.31 9.59 -92.01
CA ALA A 517 4.01 10.21 -91.84
C ALA A 517 3.87 10.90 -90.48
N GLU A 518 3.23 12.07 -90.43
CA GLU A 518 2.95 12.81 -89.19
C GLU A 518 2.09 11.99 -88.22
N VAL A 519 2.53 11.89 -86.96
CA VAL A 519 1.84 11.13 -85.91
C VAL A 519 0.39 11.59 -85.72
N ARG A 520 0.11 12.90 -85.86
CA ARG A 520 -1.26 13.44 -85.77
C ARG A 520 -2.19 12.91 -86.87
N LYS A 521 -1.70 12.75 -88.10
CA LYS A 521 -2.50 12.23 -89.24
C LYS A 521 -2.80 10.74 -89.09
N ILE A 522 -1.87 9.97 -88.53
CA ILE A 522 -2.08 8.55 -88.22
C ILE A 522 -3.12 8.39 -87.11
N PHE A 523 -3.06 9.22 -86.06
CA PHE A 523 -4.08 9.22 -85.00
C PHE A 523 -5.46 9.65 -85.50
N GLN A 524 -5.55 10.57 -86.46
CA GLN A 524 -6.83 10.88 -87.12
C GLN A 524 -7.39 9.64 -87.83
N LEU A 525 -6.60 8.94 -88.65
CA LEU A 525 -7.06 7.72 -89.33
C LEU A 525 -7.47 6.61 -88.34
N LEU A 526 -6.74 6.45 -87.23
CA LEU A 526 -7.10 5.51 -86.16
C LEU A 526 -8.41 5.90 -85.46
N SER A 527 -8.72 7.19 -85.32
CA SER A 527 -10.00 7.66 -84.78
C SER A 527 -11.19 7.27 -85.67
N GLU A 528 -11.03 7.42 -86.99
CA GLU A 528 -12.02 7.03 -88.01
C GLU A 528 -12.23 5.50 -88.07
N VAL A 529 -11.16 4.71 -87.91
CA VAL A 529 -11.22 3.23 -87.87
C VAL A 529 -11.88 2.71 -86.59
N SER A 530 -11.58 3.34 -85.45
CA SER A 530 -11.97 2.89 -84.11
C SER A 530 -13.37 3.32 -83.67
N ASN A 531 -14.00 4.25 -84.38
CA ASN A 531 -15.22 4.96 -83.96
C ASN A 531 -15.06 5.66 -82.59
N LYS A 532 -13.87 6.16 -82.27
CA LYS A 532 -13.56 6.90 -81.03
C LYS A 532 -13.03 8.29 -81.38
N ASN A 533 -13.39 9.30 -80.59
CA ASN A 533 -12.89 10.67 -80.80
C ASN A 533 -11.50 10.80 -80.17
N PHE A 534 -10.45 11.02 -80.97
CA PHE A 534 -9.09 11.21 -80.45
C PHE A 534 -8.82 12.71 -80.23
N VAL A 535 -8.37 13.09 -79.03
CA VAL A 535 -7.96 14.45 -78.68
C VAL A 535 -6.46 14.45 -78.43
N LEU A 536 -5.71 15.21 -79.23
CA LEU A 536 -4.24 15.20 -79.22
C LEU A 536 -3.72 16.47 -78.54
N GLY A 537 -2.92 16.33 -77.47
CA GLY A 537 -2.23 17.45 -76.84
C GLY A 537 -1.23 18.13 -77.78
N ASP A 538 -0.78 19.33 -77.43
CA ASP A 538 0.21 20.10 -78.21
C ASP A 538 1.58 19.39 -78.29
N ASP A 539 1.86 18.53 -77.31
CA ASP A 539 3.05 17.67 -77.21
C ASP A 539 3.11 16.55 -78.26
N VAL A 540 1.98 16.15 -78.86
CA VAL A 540 1.92 15.09 -79.89
C VAL A 540 2.53 15.56 -81.22
N THR A 541 3.84 15.43 -81.40
CA THR A 541 4.57 15.98 -82.55
C THR A 541 5.57 15.01 -83.18
N GLY A 542 5.99 15.31 -84.43
CA GLY A 542 6.94 14.52 -85.22
C GLY A 542 6.30 13.50 -86.18
N THR A 543 7.14 12.84 -86.96
CA THR A 543 6.78 11.81 -87.94
C THR A 543 7.15 10.40 -87.47
N ILE A 544 6.56 9.37 -88.07
CA ILE A 544 6.86 7.96 -87.81
C ILE A 544 6.75 7.14 -89.11
N SER A 545 7.70 6.23 -89.30
CA SER A 545 7.66 5.19 -90.34
C SER A 545 7.26 3.87 -89.70
N LEU A 546 6.21 3.23 -90.23
CA LEU A 546 5.57 2.06 -89.60
C LEU A 546 4.87 1.20 -90.65
N LYS A 547 5.06 -0.12 -90.58
CA LYS A 547 4.35 -1.11 -91.39
C LYS A 547 3.74 -2.18 -90.49
N LEU A 548 2.42 -2.12 -90.31
CA LEU A 548 1.61 -3.11 -89.58
C LEU A 548 0.68 -3.82 -90.57
N VAL A 549 0.61 -5.15 -90.52
CA VAL A 549 -0.22 -5.94 -91.44
C VAL A 549 -1.17 -6.82 -90.64
N ASN A 550 -2.48 -6.66 -90.86
CA ASN A 550 -3.53 -7.43 -90.18
C ASN A 550 -3.50 -7.33 -88.63
N VAL A 551 -3.17 -6.14 -88.11
CA VAL A 551 -3.01 -5.85 -86.67
C VAL A 551 -4.26 -5.14 -86.15
N PRO A 552 -4.83 -5.52 -84.98
CA PRO A 552 -5.91 -4.78 -84.32
C PRO A 552 -5.56 -3.29 -84.12
N TRP A 553 -6.50 -2.37 -84.36
CA TRP A 553 -6.22 -0.92 -84.26
C TRP A 553 -5.79 -0.48 -82.86
N ASP A 554 -6.24 -1.17 -81.81
CA ASP A 554 -5.86 -0.94 -80.41
C ASP A 554 -4.42 -1.37 -80.14
N GLN A 555 -3.98 -2.49 -80.71
CA GLN A 555 -2.57 -2.88 -80.72
C GLN A 555 -1.70 -1.89 -81.51
N ALA A 556 -2.20 -1.40 -82.65
CA ALA A 556 -1.51 -0.39 -83.45
C ALA A 556 -1.35 0.94 -82.71
N LEU A 557 -2.40 1.39 -82.00
CA LEU A 557 -2.39 2.58 -81.15
C LEU A 557 -1.32 2.47 -80.06
N ASP A 558 -1.30 1.38 -79.30
CA ASP A 558 -0.41 1.23 -78.15
C ASP A 558 1.07 1.15 -78.58
N ILE A 559 1.38 0.50 -79.72
CA ILE A 559 2.73 0.51 -80.33
C ILE A 559 3.17 1.93 -80.71
N ILE A 560 2.28 2.75 -81.29
CA ILE A 560 2.61 4.13 -81.69
C ILE A 560 2.84 5.01 -80.46
N LEU A 561 2.02 4.83 -79.40
CA LEU A 561 2.18 5.55 -78.14
C LEU A 561 3.53 5.24 -77.49
N GLU A 562 3.87 3.96 -77.34
CA GLU A 562 5.14 3.52 -76.77
C GLU A 562 6.34 4.03 -77.58
N THR A 563 6.31 3.86 -78.91
CA THR A 563 7.38 4.30 -79.83
C THR A 563 7.64 5.82 -79.79
N LYS A 564 6.66 6.63 -79.38
CA LYS A 564 6.77 8.09 -79.29
C LYS A 564 6.84 8.64 -77.86
N GLY A 565 6.90 7.79 -76.84
CA GLY A 565 6.89 8.25 -75.44
C GLY A 565 5.61 9.02 -75.09
N LEU A 566 4.51 8.67 -75.75
CA LEU A 566 3.18 9.17 -75.47
C LEU A 566 2.43 8.20 -74.55
N ASP A 567 1.30 8.66 -74.05
CA ASP A 567 0.42 7.96 -73.13
C ASP A 567 -1.04 8.30 -73.48
N LYS A 568 -2.00 7.48 -73.05
CA LYS A 568 -3.43 7.66 -73.32
C LYS A 568 -4.28 7.66 -72.06
N ARG A 569 -5.28 8.53 -72.02
CA ARG A 569 -6.38 8.48 -71.05
C ARG A 569 -7.69 8.30 -71.82
N GLU A 570 -8.28 7.11 -71.70
CA GLU A 570 -9.56 6.79 -72.30
C GLU A 570 -10.70 7.23 -71.35
N ASP A 571 -11.59 8.10 -71.83
CA ASP A 571 -12.78 8.56 -71.11
C ASP A 571 -14.02 8.33 -71.99
N GLY A 572 -14.65 7.17 -71.78
CA GLY A 572 -15.87 6.75 -72.48
C GLY A 572 -15.71 6.66 -74.01
N ASN A 573 -16.05 7.74 -74.70
CA ASN A 573 -15.97 7.85 -76.17
C ASN A 573 -14.81 8.72 -76.68
N ILE A 574 -14.01 9.28 -75.78
CA ILE A 574 -12.88 10.15 -76.08
C ILE A 574 -11.58 9.46 -75.64
N ILE A 575 -10.55 9.50 -76.48
CA ILE A 575 -9.19 9.09 -76.13
C ILE A 575 -8.31 10.33 -76.15
N LEU A 576 -7.88 10.78 -74.97
CA LEU A 576 -6.95 11.89 -74.82
C LEU A 576 -5.52 11.36 -74.88
N ILE A 577 -4.70 11.86 -75.81
CA ILE A 577 -3.31 11.45 -76.01
C ILE A 577 -2.39 12.63 -75.67
N LYS A 578 -1.39 12.39 -74.83
CA LYS A 578 -0.39 13.38 -74.36
C LYS A 578 0.99 12.70 -74.19
N GLY A 579 2.03 13.49 -73.93
CA GLY A 579 3.34 12.97 -73.55
C GLY A 579 3.31 12.21 -72.23
N LYS A 580 4.09 11.13 -72.11
CA LYS A 580 4.20 10.32 -70.90
C LYS A 580 4.64 11.20 -69.72
N GLY A 581 3.87 11.17 -68.63
CA GLY A 581 4.06 12.06 -67.47
C GLY A 581 3.42 13.46 -67.57
N LYS A 582 2.71 13.79 -68.66
CA LYS A 582 1.87 15.02 -68.74
C LYS A 582 0.45 14.82 -68.20
N PHE A 583 0.08 13.56 -67.92
CA PHE A 583 -1.12 13.24 -67.16
C PHE A 583 -0.87 13.45 -65.67
N LYS A 584 -1.20 14.66 -65.16
CA LYS A 584 -1.45 14.82 -63.73
C LYS A 584 -2.54 13.83 -63.32
N THR A 585 -2.34 13.16 -62.20
CA THR A 585 -3.41 12.44 -61.53
C THR A 585 -4.47 13.43 -61.05
N GLN A 586 -5.72 12.99 -60.98
CA GLN A 586 -6.81 13.80 -60.41
C GLN A 586 -6.46 14.32 -59.01
N ALA A 587 -5.74 13.51 -58.22
CA ALA A 587 -5.25 13.87 -56.90
C ALA A 587 -4.22 15.01 -56.89
N GLU A 588 -3.32 15.08 -57.87
CA GLU A 588 -2.33 16.17 -57.99
C GLU A 588 -2.98 17.49 -58.41
N GLU A 589 -3.89 17.45 -59.38
CA GLU A 589 -4.63 18.64 -59.83
C GLU A 589 -5.53 19.18 -58.71
N GLU A 590 -6.24 18.31 -57.99
CA GLU A 590 -6.96 18.71 -56.78
C GLU A 590 -6.04 19.23 -55.67
N GLN A 591 -4.83 18.68 -55.50
CA GLN A 591 -3.86 19.20 -54.53
C GLN A 591 -3.35 20.58 -54.93
N GLU A 592 -3.11 20.85 -56.21
CA GLU A 592 -2.74 22.17 -56.70
C GLU A 592 -3.87 23.19 -56.50
N ILE A 593 -5.11 22.81 -56.83
CA ILE A 593 -6.30 23.63 -56.57
C ILE A 593 -6.43 23.92 -55.07
N LYS A 594 -6.31 22.91 -54.20
CA LYS A 594 -6.33 23.07 -52.74
C LYS A 594 -5.19 23.99 -52.27
N LYS A 595 -3.95 23.80 -52.75
CA LYS A 595 -2.79 24.67 -52.43
C LYS A 595 -2.97 26.12 -52.93
N ALA A 596 -3.64 26.33 -54.07
CA ALA A 596 -3.96 27.66 -54.59
C ALA A 596 -5.04 28.35 -53.74
N LEU A 597 -6.12 27.65 -53.39
CA LEU A 597 -7.17 28.14 -52.49
C LEU A 597 -6.61 28.51 -51.10
N THR A 598 -5.78 27.65 -50.50
CA THR A 598 -5.09 27.91 -49.22
C THR A 598 -4.16 29.13 -49.27
N LYS A 599 -3.63 29.49 -50.45
CA LYS A 599 -2.86 30.74 -50.66
C LYS A 599 -3.75 31.97 -50.87
N ALA A 600 -4.93 31.79 -51.48
CA ALA A 600 -5.90 32.86 -51.71
C ALA A 600 -6.68 33.27 -50.45
N ILE A 601 -6.84 32.37 -49.47
CA ILE A 601 -7.50 32.70 -48.19
C ILE A 601 -6.64 33.69 -47.38
N GLU A 602 -7.33 34.67 -46.78
CA GLU A 602 -6.77 35.68 -45.88
C GLU A 602 -6.36 35.09 -44.52
N LEU A 603 -5.23 35.56 -43.98
CA LEU A 603 -4.74 35.20 -42.64
C LEU A 603 -5.41 36.09 -41.58
N LYS A 604 -6.07 35.49 -40.60
CA LYS A 604 -6.64 36.21 -39.44
C LYS A 604 -5.74 36.04 -38.22
N THR A 605 -5.77 37.02 -37.32
CA THR A 605 -5.09 36.93 -36.02
C THR A 605 -6.12 36.62 -34.93
N GLU A 606 -5.86 35.60 -34.11
CA GLU A 606 -6.65 35.25 -32.92
C GLU A 606 -5.73 35.13 -31.71
N THR A 607 -6.21 35.58 -30.54
CA THR A 607 -5.45 35.55 -29.28
C THR A 607 -6.08 34.56 -28.32
N PHE A 608 -5.43 33.42 -28.16
CA PHE A 608 -5.81 32.40 -27.19
C PHE A 608 -5.30 32.80 -25.79
N SER A 609 -6.13 32.66 -24.77
CA SER A 609 -5.74 32.84 -23.36
C SER A 609 -5.75 31.47 -22.68
N ILE A 610 -4.71 31.18 -21.90
CA ILE A 610 -4.46 29.87 -21.28
C ILE A 610 -4.53 30.01 -19.76
N ASN A 611 -5.22 29.11 -19.09
CA ASN A 611 -5.60 29.26 -17.68
C ASN A 611 -4.84 28.29 -16.76
N TYR A 612 -4.63 27.04 -17.20
CA TYR A 612 -4.05 25.95 -16.42
C TYR A 612 -2.80 25.35 -17.08
N ALA A 613 -2.75 25.27 -18.41
CA ALA A 613 -1.65 24.66 -19.15
C ALA A 613 -0.43 25.61 -19.31
N ASP A 614 0.77 25.03 -19.48
CA ASP A 614 1.98 25.79 -19.76
C ASP A 614 1.97 26.35 -21.19
N ILE A 615 2.10 27.68 -21.32
CA ILE A 615 2.13 28.41 -22.59
C ILE A 615 3.17 27.87 -23.57
N THR A 616 4.34 27.42 -23.09
CA THR A 616 5.41 26.88 -23.94
C THR A 616 5.03 25.52 -24.54
N THR A 617 4.29 24.70 -23.80
CA THR A 617 3.79 23.41 -24.26
C THR A 617 2.68 23.59 -25.29
N ILE A 618 1.73 24.50 -25.03
CA ILE A 618 0.65 24.83 -25.98
C ILE A 618 1.22 25.46 -27.27
N ALA A 619 2.16 26.39 -27.17
CA ALA A 619 2.81 27.00 -28.34
C ALA A 619 3.57 25.96 -29.19
N SER A 620 4.21 24.98 -28.55
CA SER A 620 4.86 23.85 -29.25
C SER A 620 3.84 23.00 -30.02
N GLN A 621 2.70 22.64 -29.42
CA GLN A 621 1.63 21.90 -30.10
C GLN A 621 1.03 22.71 -31.27
N PHE A 622 0.78 24.00 -31.09
CA PHE A 622 0.29 24.87 -32.17
C PHE A 622 1.30 25.00 -33.32
N ASN A 623 2.61 24.97 -33.05
CA ASN A 623 3.65 25.00 -34.09
C ASN A 623 3.65 23.74 -34.98
N GLY A 624 3.03 22.64 -34.54
CA GLY A 624 2.76 21.46 -35.37
C GLY A 624 1.48 21.54 -36.23
N LEU A 625 0.56 22.46 -35.90
CA LEU A 625 -0.73 22.64 -36.59
C LEU A 625 -0.79 23.85 -37.54
N LYS A 626 0.18 24.77 -37.45
CA LYS A 626 0.19 26.00 -38.27
C LYS A 626 0.38 25.72 -39.77
N SER A 627 -0.07 26.65 -40.60
CA SER A 627 0.25 26.69 -42.03
C SER A 627 1.74 27.03 -42.27
N ASP A 628 2.21 26.77 -43.50
CA ASP A 628 3.44 27.37 -44.06
C ASP A 628 3.46 28.90 -43.89
N ARG A 629 2.27 29.52 -43.96
CA ARG A 629 2.05 30.98 -43.84
C ARG A 629 1.78 31.45 -42.40
N GLY A 630 1.64 30.52 -41.46
CA GLY A 630 1.23 30.79 -40.09
C GLY A 630 2.35 31.29 -39.20
N THR A 631 2.06 32.29 -38.35
CA THR A 631 3.00 32.79 -37.32
C THR A 631 2.38 32.71 -35.93
N ILE A 632 3.18 32.30 -34.95
CA ILE A 632 2.80 32.14 -33.54
C ILE A 632 3.71 33.03 -32.71
N SER A 633 3.13 33.74 -31.74
CA SER A 633 3.85 34.53 -30.73
C SER A 633 3.24 34.30 -29.34
N GLN A 634 4.06 34.38 -28.29
CA GLN A 634 3.65 34.09 -26.92
C GLN A 634 3.93 35.28 -26.00
N ASP A 635 2.91 35.76 -25.28
CA ASP A 635 3.06 36.69 -24.16
C ASP A 635 2.96 35.90 -22.84
N ALA A 636 4.12 35.46 -22.35
CA ALA A 636 4.25 34.75 -21.08
C ALA A 636 3.94 35.61 -19.84
N ARG A 637 3.79 36.94 -19.98
CA ARG A 637 3.37 37.82 -18.88
C ARG A 637 1.84 37.87 -18.73
N THR A 638 1.07 37.48 -19.76
CA THR A 638 -0.40 37.43 -19.70
C THR A 638 -1.00 36.04 -19.98
N ASN A 639 -0.15 35.01 -20.14
CA ASN A 639 -0.52 33.66 -20.56
C ASN A 639 -1.36 33.64 -21.85
N LYS A 640 -0.92 34.38 -22.87
CA LYS A 640 -1.62 34.48 -24.17
C LYS A 640 -0.75 34.07 -25.34
N VAL A 641 -1.31 33.23 -26.22
CA VAL A 641 -0.71 32.86 -27.50
C VAL A 641 -1.45 33.60 -28.61
N ILE A 642 -0.74 34.45 -29.32
CA ILE A 642 -1.22 35.21 -30.46
C ILE A 642 -0.85 34.42 -31.71
N VAL A 643 -1.84 33.88 -32.41
CA VAL A 643 -1.65 33.13 -33.66
C VAL A 643 -2.22 33.92 -34.82
N LYS A 644 -1.46 34.01 -35.91
CA LYS A 644 -1.93 34.53 -37.20
C LYS A 644 -1.88 33.42 -38.23
N ASP A 645 -3.05 32.94 -38.65
CA ASP A 645 -3.18 31.83 -39.60
C ASP A 645 -4.54 31.83 -40.32
N ILE A 646 -4.79 30.80 -41.13
CA ILE A 646 -6.02 30.55 -41.88
C ILE A 646 -7.17 30.22 -40.91
N PRO A 647 -8.40 30.74 -41.10
CA PRO A 647 -9.52 30.53 -40.17
C PRO A 647 -9.89 29.08 -39.86
N GLN A 648 -9.58 28.11 -40.73
CA GLN A 648 -9.81 26.69 -40.45
C GLN A 648 -8.89 26.19 -39.34
N ILE A 649 -7.58 26.46 -39.46
CA ILE A 649 -6.54 26.09 -38.49
C ILE A 649 -6.79 26.74 -37.13
N LEU A 650 -7.18 28.02 -37.10
CA LEU A 650 -7.53 28.71 -35.85
C LEU A 650 -8.70 28.05 -35.10
N ASN A 651 -9.70 27.53 -35.82
CA ASN A 651 -10.81 26.77 -35.21
C ASN A 651 -10.36 25.38 -34.70
N GLU A 652 -9.35 24.76 -35.32
CA GLU A 652 -8.77 23.49 -34.86
C GLU A 652 -7.90 23.71 -33.62
N MET A 653 -7.06 24.74 -33.61
CA MET A 653 -6.31 25.18 -32.42
C MET A 653 -7.24 25.52 -31.25
N ARG A 654 -8.38 26.20 -31.49
CA ARG A 654 -9.39 26.47 -30.44
C ARG A 654 -10.00 25.18 -29.88
N LYS A 655 -10.30 24.18 -30.72
CA LYS A 655 -10.81 22.87 -30.28
C LYS A 655 -9.78 22.12 -29.44
N LEU A 656 -8.51 22.11 -29.87
CA LEU A 656 -7.41 21.48 -29.14
C LEU A 656 -7.18 22.17 -27.78
N LEU A 657 -7.20 23.50 -27.74
CA LEU A 657 -7.02 24.27 -26.50
C LEU A 657 -8.06 23.88 -25.44
N VAL A 658 -9.34 23.75 -25.83
CA VAL A 658 -10.43 23.33 -24.91
C VAL A 658 -10.24 21.90 -24.40
N GLN A 659 -9.44 21.07 -25.08
CA GLN A 659 -9.10 19.71 -24.64
C GLN A 659 -7.82 19.63 -23.79
N LEU A 660 -6.90 20.61 -23.93
CA LEU A 660 -5.62 20.65 -23.22
C LEU A 660 -5.63 21.55 -21.97
N ASP A 661 -6.36 22.66 -21.99
CA ASP A 661 -6.40 23.65 -20.90
C ASP A 661 -7.43 23.23 -19.82
N VAL A 662 -7.20 22.05 -19.25
CA VAL A 662 -8.00 21.47 -18.16
C VAL A 662 -7.24 21.53 -16.82
N PRO A 663 -7.92 21.74 -15.68
CA PRO A 663 -7.25 21.83 -14.39
C PRO A 663 -6.55 20.51 -14.00
N GLU A 664 -5.27 20.60 -13.63
CA GLU A 664 -4.50 19.45 -13.11
C GLU A 664 -5.09 18.96 -11.77
N LYS A 665 -5.38 17.65 -11.69
CA LYS A 665 -5.81 17.01 -10.45
C LYS A 665 -4.68 16.95 -9.43
N GLN A 666 -5.01 17.18 -8.16
CA GLN A 666 -4.10 17.05 -7.04
C GLN A 666 -4.23 15.67 -6.37
N VAL A 667 -3.13 15.18 -5.80
CA VAL A 667 -3.09 13.96 -4.97
C VAL A 667 -2.53 14.33 -3.60
N MET A 668 -3.21 13.91 -2.54
CA MET A 668 -2.66 13.83 -1.19
C MET A 668 -2.13 12.41 -0.95
N ILE A 669 -0.87 12.30 -0.55
CA ILE A 669 -0.20 11.05 -0.23
C ILE A 669 0.05 11.01 1.27
N GLU A 670 -0.51 10.00 1.94
CA GLU A 670 -0.26 9.70 3.35
C GLU A 670 0.61 8.45 3.44
N ALA A 671 1.80 8.55 4.05
CA ALA A 671 2.55 7.38 4.48
C ALA A 671 2.30 7.11 5.97
N ARG A 672 2.47 5.87 6.41
CA ARG A 672 2.51 5.49 7.83
C ARG A 672 3.68 4.56 8.06
N ILE A 673 4.67 5.01 8.80
CA ILE A 673 5.79 4.19 9.27
C ILE A 673 5.45 3.74 10.68
N VAL A 674 5.21 2.43 10.83
CA VAL A 674 4.93 1.80 12.12
C VAL A 674 6.16 0.99 12.51
N GLU A 675 6.73 1.30 13.67
CA GLU A 675 7.80 0.53 14.27
C GLU A 675 7.37 0.03 15.64
N ALA A 676 7.51 -1.26 15.89
CA ALA A 676 7.24 -1.87 17.19
C ALA A 676 8.48 -2.66 17.62
N SER A 677 8.97 -2.43 18.83
CA SER A 677 10.04 -3.24 19.40
C SER A 677 9.63 -3.78 20.77
N SER A 678 10.04 -5.02 21.03
CA SER A 678 9.85 -5.69 22.30
C SER A 678 11.17 -6.31 22.74
N SER A 679 11.64 -5.92 23.92
CA SER A 679 12.82 -6.46 24.55
C SER A 679 12.43 -7.23 25.81
N PHE A 680 13.10 -8.35 26.06
CA PHE A 680 12.98 -9.14 27.28
C PHE A 680 14.36 -9.59 27.71
N THR A 681 14.83 -9.11 28.86
CA THR A 681 16.13 -9.47 29.43
C THR A 681 15.91 -10.15 30.76
N ARG A 682 16.45 -11.36 30.93
CA ARG A 682 16.47 -12.09 32.20
C ARG A 682 17.90 -12.44 32.58
N ASN A 683 18.36 -11.88 33.69
CA ASN A 683 19.59 -12.23 34.36
C ASN A 683 19.26 -13.10 35.58
N LEU A 684 19.85 -14.29 35.65
CA LEU A 684 19.76 -15.16 36.83
C LEU A 684 21.12 -15.81 37.08
N GLY A 685 21.75 -15.49 38.22
CA GLY A 685 23.05 -16.06 38.56
C GLY A 685 23.52 -15.76 39.97
N VAL A 686 24.57 -16.47 40.39
CA VAL A 686 25.21 -16.32 41.70
C VAL A 686 26.65 -15.81 41.52
N ASN A 687 27.04 -14.84 42.34
CA ASN A 687 28.42 -14.37 42.50
C ASN A 687 28.90 -14.73 43.93
N TRP A 688 30.08 -15.33 44.04
CA TRP A 688 30.75 -15.63 45.32
C TRP A 688 31.92 -14.69 45.56
N GLY A 689 32.03 -14.13 46.76
CA GLY A 689 33.16 -13.29 47.19
C GLY A 689 34.06 -14.04 48.16
N VAL A 690 35.36 -14.06 47.89
CA VAL A 690 36.38 -14.46 48.84
C VAL A 690 37.19 -13.23 49.22
N HIS A 691 37.21 -12.93 50.50
CA HIS A 691 37.88 -11.77 51.08
C HIS A 691 38.99 -12.25 52.04
N TYR A 692 40.24 -12.21 51.59
CA TYR A 692 41.42 -12.48 52.41
C TYR A 692 42.06 -11.17 52.88
N ARG A 693 42.33 -11.07 54.19
CA ARG A 693 43.00 -9.93 54.81
C ARG A 693 43.85 -10.41 55.98
N ASP A 694 45.16 -10.40 55.82
CA ASP A 694 46.09 -10.79 56.89
C ASP A 694 47.06 -9.64 57.18
N GLY A 695 47.11 -9.23 58.45
CA GLY A 695 47.96 -8.14 58.93
C GLY A 695 49.33 -8.60 59.46
N SER A 696 49.59 -9.91 59.51
CA SER A 696 50.76 -10.48 60.20
C SER A 696 51.46 -11.62 59.45
N ALA A 697 50.81 -12.31 58.51
CA ALA A 697 51.43 -13.36 57.70
C ALA A 697 51.03 -13.27 56.22
N SER A 698 52.03 -13.15 55.33
CA SER A 698 51.82 -13.08 53.88
C SER A 698 51.75 -14.46 53.25
N PHE A 699 50.57 -14.88 52.77
CA PHE A 699 50.44 -16.15 52.05
C PHE A 699 50.84 -15.97 50.58
N LEU A 700 51.89 -16.66 50.14
CA LEU A 700 52.46 -16.56 48.78
C LEU A 700 52.84 -15.12 48.35
N GLY A 701 53.14 -14.23 49.30
CA GLY A 701 53.43 -12.81 49.05
C GLY A 701 52.19 -11.92 48.95
N ILE A 702 51.00 -12.47 49.21
CA ILE A 702 49.72 -11.78 49.13
C ILE A 702 49.27 -11.41 50.55
N ASN A 703 49.17 -10.11 50.85
CA ASN A 703 48.71 -9.61 52.16
C ASN A 703 47.18 -9.40 52.21
N SER A 704 46.55 -9.28 51.04
CA SER A 704 45.10 -9.27 50.90
C SER A 704 44.67 -9.68 49.50
N LEU A 705 43.58 -10.45 49.41
CA LEU A 705 42.98 -10.89 48.15
C LEU A 705 41.46 -10.73 48.25
N ASP A 706 40.94 -9.69 47.61
CA ASP A 706 39.50 -9.47 47.43
C ASP A 706 39.14 -9.97 46.01
N THR A 707 38.50 -11.14 45.89
CA THR A 707 38.28 -11.79 44.58
C THR A 707 36.89 -12.43 44.46
N GLY A 708 36.24 -12.24 43.30
CA GLY A 708 34.90 -12.75 43.00
C GLY A 708 34.92 -13.91 41.99
N PHE A 709 34.09 -14.93 42.20
CA PHE A 709 33.95 -16.08 41.30
C PHE A 709 32.48 -16.39 40.98
N GLY A 710 32.18 -16.49 39.68
CA GLY A 710 30.80 -16.53 39.17
C GLY A 710 30.15 -15.14 39.17
N GLY A 711 29.20 -14.92 38.26
CA GLY A 711 28.57 -13.60 38.08
C GLY A 711 29.18 -12.75 36.98
N LEU A 712 28.43 -11.74 36.56
CA LEU A 712 28.74 -10.84 35.44
C LEU A 712 29.89 -9.84 35.73
N THR A 713 30.56 -9.95 36.88
CA THR A 713 31.54 -8.98 37.39
C THR A 713 32.60 -9.69 38.23
N SER A 714 33.89 -9.46 37.95
CA SER A 714 35.01 -10.02 38.71
C SER A 714 35.24 -9.41 40.11
N ALA A 715 34.52 -8.32 40.44
CA ALA A 715 34.54 -7.73 41.77
C ALA A 715 33.77 -8.61 42.78
N PRO A 716 34.34 -8.89 43.97
CA PRO A 716 33.65 -9.65 44.99
C PRO A 716 32.44 -8.88 45.57
N PRO A 717 31.34 -9.57 45.91
CA PRO A 717 30.15 -8.98 46.52
C PRO A 717 30.40 -8.51 47.96
N THR A 718 30.86 -7.27 48.11
CA THR A 718 30.92 -6.59 49.42
C THR A 718 29.57 -6.57 50.14
N SER A 719 29.60 -6.61 51.48
CA SER A 719 28.46 -6.74 52.39
C SER A 719 27.67 -5.42 52.57
N GLY A 720 27.19 -4.85 51.46
CA GLY A 720 26.33 -3.67 51.45
C GLY A 720 25.09 -3.85 50.55
N THR A 721 23.95 -3.31 50.99
CA THR A 721 22.68 -3.30 50.23
C THR A 721 22.72 -2.25 49.12
N GLY A 722 23.54 -2.48 48.10
CA GLY A 722 23.65 -1.60 46.93
C GLY A 722 22.40 -1.68 46.05
N SER A 723 21.71 -0.55 45.89
CA SER A 723 20.46 -0.39 45.12
C SER A 723 20.63 -0.52 43.60
N SER A 724 21.00 -1.72 43.14
CA SER A 724 20.97 -2.08 41.72
C SER A 724 19.55 -2.44 41.28
N ALA A 725 19.24 -2.27 39.99
CA ALA A 725 17.95 -2.59 39.39
C ALA A 725 17.78 -4.12 39.20
N GLY A 726 17.66 -4.86 40.30
CA GLY A 726 17.49 -6.31 40.34
C GLY A 726 17.19 -6.82 41.75
N GLY A 727 16.59 -8.02 41.83
CA GLY A 727 16.41 -8.74 43.09
C GLY A 727 17.75 -9.28 43.59
N ASN A 728 18.52 -8.42 44.26
CA ASN A 728 19.87 -8.71 44.71
C ASN A 728 19.87 -9.15 46.18
N MET A 729 19.84 -10.46 46.42
CA MET A 729 19.91 -11.04 47.77
C MET A 729 21.34 -11.46 48.08
N GLY A 730 21.97 -10.76 49.03
CA GLY A 730 23.27 -11.13 49.59
C GLY A 730 23.11 -12.00 50.85
N ILE A 731 23.92 -13.05 50.96
CA ILE A 731 24.12 -13.86 52.15
C ILE A 731 25.62 -13.83 52.45
N SER A 732 26.01 -13.26 53.59
CA SER A 732 27.36 -13.44 54.11
C SER A 732 27.42 -14.73 54.90
N PHE A 733 28.40 -15.59 54.62
CA PHE A 733 28.68 -16.76 55.45
C PHE A 733 29.64 -16.44 56.61
N GLY A 734 30.08 -15.19 56.71
CA GLY A 734 30.97 -14.71 57.77
C GLY A 734 32.43 -15.10 57.57
N THR A 735 33.20 -14.98 58.64
CA THR A 735 34.63 -15.31 58.68
C THR A 735 34.86 -16.80 58.92
N LEU A 736 35.42 -17.49 57.92
CA LEU A 736 35.84 -18.88 58.00
C LEU A 736 37.13 -19.04 58.85
N SER A 737 37.95 -17.98 58.86
CA SER A 737 39.08 -17.76 59.75
C SER A 737 39.21 -16.26 60.02
N SER A 738 40.05 -15.84 60.98
CA SER A 738 40.25 -14.41 61.31
C SER A 738 40.75 -13.54 60.14
N ASN A 739 41.20 -14.17 59.06
CA ASN A 739 41.74 -13.57 57.85
C ASN A 739 40.98 -13.96 56.56
N ILE A 740 39.92 -14.80 56.60
CA ILE A 740 39.12 -15.19 55.41
C ILE A 740 37.62 -14.99 55.70
N GLN A 741 36.95 -14.21 54.85
CA GLN A 741 35.49 -14.07 54.79
C GLN A 741 34.94 -14.61 53.46
N LEU A 742 33.75 -15.21 53.50
CA LEU A 742 33.04 -15.76 52.34
C LEU A 742 31.64 -15.12 52.20
N ASP A 743 31.34 -14.59 51.03
CA ASP A 743 30.06 -13.95 50.69
C ASP A 743 29.44 -14.58 49.45
N MET A 744 28.11 -14.51 49.34
CA MET A 744 27.33 -15.00 48.20
C MET A 744 26.25 -13.97 47.84
N ARG A 745 26.07 -13.70 46.55
CA ARG A 745 25.02 -12.80 46.05
C ARG A 745 24.24 -13.47 44.93
N LEU A 746 22.96 -13.74 45.18
CA LEU A 746 21.99 -14.08 44.15
C LEU A 746 21.57 -12.80 43.42
N ASN A 747 21.72 -12.77 42.10
CA ASN A 747 21.23 -11.71 41.23
C ASN A 747 20.08 -12.30 40.40
N ALA A 748 18.86 -11.83 40.64
CA ALA A 748 17.67 -12.23 39.90
C ALA A 748 16.94 -11.00 39.36
N ALA A 749 17.01 -10.75 38.06
CA ALA A 749 16.36 -9.63 37.41
C ALA A 749 15.69 -10.07 36.10
N ALA A 750 14.43 -9.67 35.91
CA ALA A 750 13.72 -9.80 34.65
C ALA A 750 13.13 -8.43 34.29
N SER A 751 13.34 -8.01 33.05
CA SER A 751 12.82 -6.75 32.50
C SER A 751 12.17 -7.00 31.15
N ALA A 752 11.05 -6.34 30.90
CA ALA A 752 10.33 -6.40 29.64
C ALA A 752 10.05 -4.97 29.15
N GLY A 753 10.56 -4.61 27.99
CA GLY A 753 10.30 -3.35 27.30
C GLY A 753 9.37 -3.58 26.11
N MET A 754 8.44 -2.65 25.89
CA MET A 754 7.65 -2.56 24.66
C MET A 754 7.58 -1.11 24.22
N ILE A 755 7.93 -0.85 22.97
CA ILE A 755 7.93 0.49 22.36
C ILE A 755 7.15 0.40 21.05
N LYS A 756 6.30 1.37 20.77
CA LYS A 756 5.58 1.49 19.50
C LYS A 756 5.61 2.94 19.01
N ILE A 757 6.20 3.14 17.84
CA ILE A 757 6.34 4.42 17.16
C ILE A 757 5.44 4.39 15.92
N VAL A 758 4.71 5.47 15.67
CA VAL A 758 3.87 5.63 14.48
C VAL A 758 4.08 7.02 13.91
N SER A 759 4.78 7.11 12.78
CA SER A 759 5.06 8.37 12.07
C SER A 759 4.19 8.45 10.82
N THR A 760 3.40 9.51 10.67
CA THR A 760 2.45 9.63 9.54
C THR A 760 2.68 10.91 8.72
N PRO A 761 3.80 11.01 7.95
CA PRO A 761 4.04 12.15 7.09
C PRO A 761 3.01 12.16 5.94
N LYS A 762 2.51 13.36 5.61
CA LYS A 762 1.56 13.58 4.52
C LYS A 762 2.04 14.72 3.63
N VAL A 763 1.82 14.61 2.33
CA VAL A 763 2.16 15.65 1.35
C VAL A 763 1.09 15.70 0.28
N ALA A 764 0.76 16.90 -0.21
CA ALA A 764 -0.14 17.10 -1.35
C ALA A 764 0.65 17.68 -2.53
N THR A 765 0.34 17.24 -3.74
CA THR A 765 1.02 17.69 -4.97
C THR A 765 0.12 17.55 -6.20
N LEU A 766 0.48 18.23 -7.27
CA LEU A 766 -0.16 18.11 -8.58
C LEU A 766 0.28 16.83 -9.30
N ASN A 767 -0.54 16.38 -10.26
CA ASN A 767 -0.21 15.26 -11.12
C ASN A 767 1.16 15.45 -11.81
N ASN A 768 2.00 14.42 -11.83
CA ASN A 768 3.37 14.44 -12.36
C ASN A 768 4.36 15.40 -11.68
N LYS A 769 4.02 16.07 -10.57
CA LYS A 769 4.95 16.94 -9.84
C LYS A 769 5.48 16.24 -8.59
N THR A 770 6.80 16.10 -8.49
CA THR A 770 7.47 15.57 -7.29
C THR A 770 7.28 16.51 -6.11
N ALA A 771 6.91 15.97 -4.95
CA ALA A 771 6.90 16.71 -3.69
C ALA A 771 7.64 15.95 -2.58
N LYS A 772 8.26 16.71 -1.67
CA LYS A 772 9.06 16.19 -0.56
C LYS A 772 8.64 16.89 0.74
N ILE A 773 8.44 16.10 1.79
CA ILE A 773 8.29 16.57 3.18
C ILE A 773 9.37 15.91 4.03
N THR A 774 10.02 16.69 4.90
CA THR A 774 11.15 16.23 5.73
C THR A 774 11.09 16.87 7.12
N GLN A 775 11.37 16.08 8.17
CA GLN A 775 11.41 16.50 9.56
C GLN A 775 12.55 15.77 10.29
N GLY A 776 13.50 16.51 10.87
CA GLY A 776 14.65 15.91 11.55
C GLY A 776 15.68 16.94 11.98
N GLN A 777 16.93 16.51 12.11
CA GLN A 777 18.08 17.33 12.50
C GLN A 777 19.25 17.15 11.52
N GLN A 778 20.07 18.18 11.36
CA GLN A 778 21.30 18.12 10.59
C GLN A 778 22.51 17.97 11.51
N ILE A 779 23.26 16.89 11.35
CA ILE A 779 24.39 16.53 12.20
C ILE A 779 25.70 16.93 11.49
N PRO A 780 26.57 17.77 12.08
CA PRO A 780 27.85 18.14 11.49
C PRO A 780 28.89 17.02 11.66
N TYR A 781 29.53 16.63 10.55
CA TYR A 781 30.69 15.75 10.52
C TYR A 781 31.92 16.52 10.04
N THR A 782 32.95 16.62 10.89
CA THR A 782 34.22 17.25 10.55
C THR A 782 35.17 16.24 9.90
N SER A 783 35.55 16.47 8.65
CA SER A 783 36.63 15.74 7.97
C SER A 783 37.90 16.57 8.00
N SER A 784 38.93 16.09 8.67
CA SER A 784 40.26 16.73 8.69
C SER A 784 41.16 16.11 7.61
N THR A 785 41.20 16.73 6.43
CA THR A 785 42.30 16.53 5.48
C THR A 785 43.44 17.49 5.87
N SER A 786 44.69 17.15 5.59
CA SER A 786 45.88 17.65 6.31
C SER A 786 46.01 19.16 6.55
N ASP A 787 45.48 20.01 5.66
CA ASP A 787 45.51 21.48 5.78
C ASP A 787 44.11 22.13 5.78
N LYS A 788 43.02 21.36 5.88
CA LYS A 788 41.65 21.87 5.86
C LYS A 788 40.66 20.97 6.62
N VAL A 789 40.00 21.55 7.62
CA VAL A 789 38.82 20.95 8.26
C VAL A 789 37.59 21.32 7.43
N GLU A 790 36.89 20.32 6.90
CA GLU A 790 35.64 20.49 6.17
C GLU A 790 34.48 19.92 6.99
N THR A 791 33.48 20.76 7.30
CA THR A 791 32.29 20.35 8.05
C THR A 791 31.15 20.04 7.10
N LYS A 792 30.79 18.76 7.00
CA LYS A 792 29.67 18.28 6.19
C LYS A 792 28.47 17.96 7.08
N PHE A 793 27.35 18.64 6.83
CA PHE A 793 26.09 18.30 7.48
C PHE A 793 25.47 17.05 6.82
N ILE A 794 25.00 16.10 7.63
CA ILE A 794 24.23 14.94 7.19
C ILE A 794 22.89 14.96 7.92
N GLU A 795 21.80 14.82 7.17
CA GLU A 795 20.45 14.83 7.72
C GLU A 795 20.11 13.49 8.39
N ALA A 796 19.64 13.53 9.63
CA ALA A 796 18.95 12.44 10.31
C ALA A 796 17.48 12.85 10.44
N ALA A 797 16.66 12.40 9.50
CA ALA A 797 15.29 12.86 9.33
C ALA A 797 14.31 11.77 8.86
N LEU A 798 13.06 11.92 9.30
CA LEU A 798 11.89 11.38 8.62
C LEU A 798 11.71 12.16 7.31
N SER A 799 11.62 11.47 6.17
CA SER A 799 11.35 12.09 4.87
C SER A 799 10.41 11.24 4.03
N LEU A 800 9.48 11.88 3.33
CA LEU A 800 8.66 11.28 2.29
C LEU A 800 8.81 12.13 1.03
N GLU A 801 9.37 11.52 -0.02
CA GLU A 801 9.45 12.09 -1.35
C GLU A 801 8.62 11.23 -2.31
N VAL A 802 7.77 11.85 -3.12
CA VAL A 802 6.82 11.14 -4.00
C VAL A 802 6.52 11.91 -5.28
N THR A 803 6.44 11.16 -6.39
CA THR A 803 5.95 11.65 -7.69
C THR A 803 4.73 10.81 -8.10
N PRO A 804 3.50 11.37 -8.05
CA PRO A 804 2.29 10.66 -8.46
C PRO A 804 1.96 10.86 -9.94
N HIS A 805 1.30 9.87 -10.54
CA HIS A 805 0.77 9.87 -11.90
C HIS A 805 -0.65 9.27 -11.89
N ILE A 806 -1.66 10.10 -12.16
CA ILE A 806 -3.07 9.69 -12.20
C ILE A 806 -3.42 9.15 -13.60
N ASN A 807 -3.79 7.88 -13.67
CA ASN A 807 -4.24 7.22 -14.90
C ASN A 807 -5.73 7.51 -15.18
N ALA A 808 -6.16 7.35 -16.44
CA ALA A 808 -7.54 7.61 -16.89
C ALA A 808 -8.61 6.75 -16.18
N ASN A 809 -8.23 5.59 -15.63
CA ASN A 809 -9.08 4.69 -14.84
C ASN A 809 -9.18 5.07 -13.35
N GLY A 810 -8.54 6.16 -12.91
CA GLY A 810 -8.52 6.59 -11.51
C GLY A 810 -7.48 5.89 -10.61
N THR A 811 -6.58 5.05 -11.15
CA THR A 811 -5.44 4.52 -10.37
C THR A 811 -4.26 5.48 -10.38
N ILE A 812 -3.64 5.68 -9.23
CA ILE A 812 -2.46 6.53 -9.03
C ILE A 812 -1.22 5.64 -9.04
N GLY A 813 -0.39 5.79 -10.07
CA GLY A 813 0.98 5.31 -10.07
C GLY A 813 1.82 6.26 -9.20
N MET A 814 2.74 5.75 -8.39
CA MET A 814 3.60 6.57 -7.55
C MET A 814 5.00 5.99 -7.48
N LYS A 815 5.99 6.83 -7.77
CA LYS A 815 7.38 6.61 -7.34
C LYS A 815 7.55 7.21 -5.96
N ILE A 816 8.00 6.39 -5.00
CA ILE A 816 8.06 6.73 -3.56
C ILE A 816 9.47 6.50 -3.05
N ASP A 817 10.00 7.46 -2.29
CA ASP A 817 11.19 7.31 -1.45
C ASP A 817 10.84 7.74 -0.01
N ALA A 818 10.65 6.76 0.86
CA ALA A 818 10.31 6.95 2.27
C ALA A 818 11.52 6.62 3.15
N LYS A 819 11.96 7.59 3.96
CA LYS A 819 13.12 7.51 4.87
C LYS A 819 12.68 7.79 6.32
N ASN A 820 13.30 7.12 7.27
CA ASN A 820 13.16 7.34 8.70
C ASN A 820 14.54 7.20 9.36
N ASP A 821 15.43 8.14 9.03
CA ASP A 821 16.81 8.14 9.52
C ASP A 821 16.86 8.82 10.90
N SER A 822 17.49 8.17 11.88
CA SER A 822 17.66 8.73 13.25
C SER A 822 19.12 8.86 13.63
N PRO A 823 19.49 9.76 14.57
CA PRO A 823 20.75 9.66 15.27
C PRO A 823 20.90 8.27 15.92
N GLY A 824 22.11 7.74 15.92
CA GLY A 824 22.52 6.53 16.62
C GLY A 824 23.56 6.85 17.71
N GLN A 825 24.19 5.81 18.26
CA GLN A 825 25.22 5.97 19.28
C GLN A 825 26.47 6.67 18.72
N THR A 826 27.15 7.44 19.57
CA THR A 826 28.53 7.89 19.32
C THR A 826 29.51 6.74 19.52
N THR A 827 30.31 6.45 18.49
CA THR A 827 31.39 5.46 18.59
C THR A 827 32.56 6.06 19.35
N SER A 828 33.17 5.31 20.27
CA SER A 828 34.36 5.72 21.01
C SER A 828 35.47 6.21 20.06
N GLY A 829 35.86 7.49 20.19
CA GLY A 829 36.82 8.14 19.30
C GLY A 829 36.21 9.06 18.22
N SER A 830 34.88 9.12 18.08
CA SER A 830 34.18 10.05 17.19
C SER A 830 33.35 11.07 17.96
N THR A 831 33.52 12.36 17.65
CA THR A 831 32.67 13.46 18.15
C THR A 831 31.26 13.41 17.56
N ALA A 832 31.11 12.85 16.35
CA ALA A 832 29.82 12.74 15.68
C ALA A 832 29.16 11.36 15.92
N PRO A 833 27.83 11.28 16.09
CA PRO A 833 27.11 10.02 16.23
C PRO A 833 27.07 9.20 14.93
N SER A 834 26.71 7.92 15.04
CA SER A 834 26.23 7.13 13.91
C SER A 834 24.83 7.59 13.45
N ILE A 835 24.36 7.13 12.29
CA ILE A 835 22.99 7.35 11.81
C ILE A 835 22.34 6.00 11.53
N ASN A 836 21.24 5.71 12.21
CA ASN A 836 20.40 4.55 11.95
C ASN A 836 19.51 4.85 10.75
N LYS A 837 19.71 4.15 9.63
CA LYS A 837 18.96 4.39 8.38
C LYS A 837 17.84 3.38 8.16
N LYS A 838 16.68 3.86 7.73
CA LYS A 838 15.50 3.04 7.42
C LYS A 838 14.83 3.62 6.18
N GLN A 839 15.03 2.98 5.02
CA GLN A 839 14.58 3.52 3.73
C GLN A 839 13.82 2.48 2.90
N ALA A 840 12.79 2.92 2.18
CA ALA A 840 12.11 2.17 1.14
C ALA A 840 11.95 3.04 -0.12
N ILE A 841 12.66 2.65 -1.20
CA ILE A 841 12.47 3.20 -2.55
C ILE A 841 11.66 2.18 -3.35
N THR A 842 10.57 2.61 -3.98
CA THR A 842 9.67 1.70 -4.71
C THR A 842 8.75 2.45 -5.66
N GLU A 843 8.16 1.74 -6.62
CA GLU A 843 7.18 2.26 -7.57
C GLU A 843 5.97 1.32 -7.63
N MET A 844 4.76 1.88 -7.55
CA MET A 844 3.53 1.09 -7.40
C MET A 844 2.28 1.80 -7.91
N LEU A 845 1.27 1.00 -8.25
CA LEU A 845 -0.03 1.43 -8.77
C LEU A 845 -1.14 1.08 -7.78
N LEU A 846 -1.84 2.08 -7.25
CA LEU A 846 -2.92 1.93 -6.27
C LEU A 846 -4.20 2.59 -6.76
N ARG A 847 -5.36 2.22 -6.22
CA ARG A 847 -6.60 2.98 -6.37
C ARG A 847 -6.65 4.17 -5.41
N ASP A 848 -7.52 5.12 -5.75
CA ASP A 848 -7.88 6.21 -4.85
C ASP A 848 -8.36 5.69 -3.48
N GLY A 849 -7.77 6.20 -2.39
CA GLY A 849 -8.06 5.81 -1.02
C GLY A 849 -7.55 4.43 -0.58
N GLU A 850 -6.86 3.67 -1.45
CA GLU A 850 -6.38 2.32 -1.14
C GLU A 850 -5.11 2.35 -0.26
N THR A 851 -5.09 1.58 0.83
CA THR A 851 -3.90 1.42 1.68
C THR A 851 -3.14 0.16 1.30
N THR A 852 -1.82 0.26 1.10
CA THR A 852 -0.93 -0.90 0.85
C THR A 852 0.35 -0.80 1.65
N VAL A 853 0.88 -1.96 2.08
CA VAL A 853 2.22 -2.08 2.69
C VAL A 853 3.26 -2.02 1.58
N ILE A 854 4.15 -1.04 1.62
CA ILE A 854 5.20 -0.84 0.61
C ILE A 854 6.47 -1.63 0.93
N GLY A 855 6.65 -2.01 2.20
CA GLY A 855 7.79 -2.77 2.69
C GLY A 855 7.76 -2.93 4.21
N GLY A 856 8.64 -3.78 4.72
CA GLY A 856 8.80 -4.01 6.15
C GLY A 856 9.96 -4.92 6.48
N ILE A 857 10.37 -4.93 7.75
CA ILE A 857 11.50 -5.71 8.28
C ILE A 857 11.06 -6.32 9.60
N TYR A 858 11.28 -7.62 9.78
CA TYR A 858 11.14 -8.34 11.04
C TYR A 858 12.52 -8.83 11.48
N VAL A 859 12.94 -8.44 12.69
CA VAL A 859 14.20 -8.85 13.33
C VAL A 859 13.87 -9.55 14.64
N ASP A 860 14.45 -10.72 14.88
CA ASP A 860 14.31 -11.48 16.12
C ASP A 860 15.70 -11.95 16.54
N SER A 861 16.14 -11.51 17.71
CA SER A 861 17.46 -11.77 18.25
C SER A 861 17.31 -12.41 19.62
N ASP A 862 17.76 -13.66 19.75
CA ASP A 862 17.81 -14.39 21.02
C ASP A 862 19.27 -14.61 21.41
N ASN A 863 19.80 -13.72 22.24
CA ASN A 863 21.13 -13.87 22.84
C ASN A 863 21.02 -14.60 24.19
N THR A 864 21.82 -15.66 24.37
CA THR A 864 21.93 -16.37 25.66
C THR A 864 23.40 -16.55 26.00
N SER A 865 23.87 -15.85 27.03
CA SER A 865 25.18 -16.09 27.65
C SER A 865 25.01 -16.96 28.89
N ASP A 866 25.86 -17.96 29.03
CA ASP A 866 26.01 -18.76 30.25
C ASP A 866 27.48 -18.66 30.71
N GLU A 867 27.71 -17.88 31.76
CA GLU A 867 29.04 -17.60 32.33
C GLU A 867 29.17 -18.27 33.70
N GLY A 868 30.23 -19.04 33.95
CA GLY A 868 30.34 -19.82 35.19
C GLY A 868 31.72 -20.36 35.49
N VAL A 869 31.85 -21.00 36.65
CA VAL A 869 33.11 -21.62 37.10
C VAL A 869 33.26 -23.00 36.42
N PRO A 870 34.36 -23.27 35.69
CA PRO A 870 34.57 -24.54 35.01
C PRO A 870 34.44 -25.75 35.94
N TYR A 871 33.91 -26.86 35.42
CA TYR A 871 33.54 -28.11 36.13
C TYR A 871 32.43 -27.96 37.18
N LEU A 872 32.44 -26.90 37.99
CA LEU A 872 31.44 -26.64 39.03
C LEU A 872 30.07 -26.26 38.44
N MET A 873 30.04 -25.54 37.32
CA MET A 873 28.80 -25.10 36.64
C MET A 873 27.93 -26.24 36.08
N ASP A 874 28.51 -27.42 35.87
CA ASP A 874 27.87 -28.56 35.19
C ASP A 874 27.34 -29.63 36.16
N ILE A 875 27.59 -29.48 37.46
CA ILE A 875 27.11 -30.41 38.49
C ILE A 875 25.57 -30.40 38.53
N PRO A 876 24.87 -31.55 38.45
CA PRO A 876 23.41 -31.59 38.53
C PRO A 876 22.91 -31.00 39.86
N LEU A 877 21.79 -30.26 39.79
CA LEU A 877 21.27 -29.33 40.82
C LEU A 877 22.24 -28.19 41.17
N LEU A 878 23.43 -28.49 41.68
CA LEU A 878 24.34 -27.52 42.30
C LEU A 878 24.98 -26.52 41.33
N GLY A 879 25.19 -26.89 40.06
CA GLY A 879 25.86 -26.03 39.07
C GLY A 879 25.16 -24.69 38.79
N LYS A 880 23.86 -24.58 39.13
CA LYS A 880 23.13 -23.30 39.13
C LYS A 880 23.65 -22.28 40.15
N LEU A 881 24.39 -22.72 41.17
CA LEU A 881 25.06 -21.86 42.15
C LEU A 881 26.44 -21.39 41.67
N PHE A 882 26.94 -21.91 40.54
CA PHE A 882 28.28 -21.61 40.01
C PHE A 882 28.23 -21.04 38.59
N LYS A 883 27.05 -20.58 38.14
CA LYS A 883 26.88 -19.90 36.84
C LYS A 883 25.82 -18.80 36.84
N THR A 884 25.86 -17.99 35.79
CA THR A 884 24.97 -16.88 35.49
C THR A 884 24.44 -17.04 34.08
N ASN A 885 23.12 -17.11 33.96
CA ASN A 885 22.38 -17.15 32.70
C ASN A 885 21.84 -15.75 32.41
N ASN A 886 22.39 -15.09 31.39
CA ASN A 886 21.83 -13.85 30.82
C ASN A 886 21.14 -14.22 29.50
N LYS A 887 19.81 -14.08 29.47
CA LYS A 887 19.00 -14.28 28.25
C LYS A 887 18.35 -12.98 27.85
N THR A 888 18.77 -12.43 26.72
CA THR A 888 18.21 -11.21 26.13
C THR A 888 17.55 -11.53 24.79
N LYS A 889 16.24 -11.31 24.71
CA LYS A 889 15.45 -11.37 23.49
C LYS A 889 15.08 -9.98 23.03
N THR A 890 15.31 -9.68 21.76
CA THR A 890 14.88 -8.41 21.13
C THR A 890 14.18 -8.71 19.82
N LYS A 891 12.92 -8.30 19.73
CA LYS A 891 12.11 -8.33 18.51
C LYS A 891 11.89 -6.91 18.02
N THR A 892 12.05 -6.68 16.72
CA THR A 892 11.76 -5.39 16.07
C THR A 892 11.01 -5.61 14.78
N GLU A 893 9.84 -5.00 14.67
CA GLU A 893 8.98 -4.94 13.49
C GLU A 893 8.96 -3.53 12.94
N LEU A 894 9.23 -3.38 11.64
CA LEU A 894 9.04 -2.17 10.87
C LEU A 894 8.06 -2.47 9.74
N LEU A 895 7.02 -1.67 9.59
CA LEU A 895 6.06 -1.72 8.48
C LEU A 895 5.83 -0.32 7.93
N ILE A 896 5.93 -0.16 6.62
CA ILE A 896 5.63 1.11 5.94
C ILE A 896 4.40 0.92 5.07
N PHE A 897 3.37 1.73 5.31
CA PHE A 897 2.14 1.79 4.54
C PHE A 897 2.11 3.08 3.71
N ILE A 898 1.46 3.06 2.55
CA ILE A 898 1.11 4.24 1.75
C ILE A 898 -0.40 4.28 1.50
N THR A 899 -0.96 5.47 1.29
CA THR A 899 -2.35 5.69 0.87
C THR A 899 -2.44 6.99 0.06
N PRO A 900 -2.62 6.93 -1.27
CA PRO A 900 -2.96 8.09 -2.08
C PRO A 900 -4.45 8.44 -1.93
N ARG A 901 -4.77 9.72 -2.09
CA ARG A 901 -6.13 10.24 -2.23
C ARG A 901 -6.14 11.32 -3.29
N ILE A 902 -6.98 11.19 -4.31
CA ILE A 902 -7.22 12.26 -5.27
C ILE A 902 -8.05 13.33 -4.54
N LEU A 903 -7.57 14.58 -4.58
CA LEU A 903 -8.34 15.71 -4.09
C LEU A 903 -9.32 16.15 -5.19
N GLY A 904 -10.54 16.54 -4.77
CA GLY A 904 -11.53 17.10 -5.70
C GLY A 904 -10.99 18.37 -6.37
N SER A 905 -11.47 18.65 -7.58
CA SER A 905 -11.20 19.92 -8.25
C SER A 905 -11.80 21.08 -7.45
N ILE A 906 -11.02 22.16 -7.36
CA ILE A 906 -11.47 23.49 -6.93
C ILE A 906 -12.11 24.17 -8.14
#